data_AF-A0A2D6FY66-F1
#
_entry.id   AF-A0A2D6FY66-F1
#
_cell.length_a   1.000
_cell.length_b   1.000
_cell.length_c   1.000
_cell.angle_alpha   90.00
_cell.angle_beta   90.00
_cell.angle_gamma   90.00
#
_symmetry.space_group_name_H-M   'P 1'
#
loop_
_entity.id
_entity.type
_entity.pdbx_description
1 polymer ?
#
loop_
_entity_poly.entity_id
_entity_poly.type
_entity_poly.pdbx_seq_one_letter_code
_entity_poly.pdbx_strand_id
1 'polypeptide(L)'
;MKLFSYRNRQPHLGHYPLERLKHGDIVPTWQGKAPPKPLQFIDEANPLSLSNAMIDYVDLLDHQRDGPVTPRIAPIPDDLEERARHLKSACYHLDASQVAACALPPEAILNEPIRNPALDRAAEKEYAVGATENAMSASIAAAGATTWQRTELDDPGIGHHTHALVLITAHVREPDAEKEGEAWIAGTQAQRAALRSAEIAVVIAQYLRLLGFEARAHTATTSDVDPAPLLLASGLGELAGKLNNSETVANPYLGIGYGVAVITTTLDMTADRPLAKRDFAARMRSHGFAWWLGFGGTRSARQGEDFRNRPFHLGLFPMETIKRVPEPTIQIDTPNVPRLPKRHDMFVRAAIGDLGEKTERAMVDFRMNRRAPIAHAMMVLLGGMVPLQYGKEAANKINGTENAGANSKLVKAALHYLGADITGICEIPEYAWYSHDHDGSEIEPYHKYAISVLINQGHETMDGASGDDWIGSAQGMRSYMRTAMVCGIVAQHIRNLGYSARTHTVIDQDVLHIPLILKAGLGETGRIGEVIVNPFIGPSTKSSVITTNMPLEVDLPIDFGLQDFCSSCQKCARECPCLAIPHGGKMMFNGYEIWKPDIDKCSRYRATNVGGTMCGRCTKTCPWNLEGVLAERPFLWSAINLPFTRKWLPKLDDKIGNGEINPVKKWWWDLDTDEDNNIILGARTNARGLSFRAPIDPEKQVLACYPAEDAPPPEKDKVFPVDRKKGIERYQRAESPDEYRVRKMSIDRQD
;
A
#
# COMPACT_ATOMS: atom_id res chain seq x y z
N MET A 1 -15.22 14.20 5.26
CA MET A 1 -15.51 14.28 3.81
C MET A 1 -14.95 15.59 3.27
N LYS A 2 -14.30 15.50 2.12
CA LYS A 2 -13.60 16.61 1.49
C LYS A 2 -14.55 17.49 0.67
N LEU A 3 -14.53 18.80 0.93
CA LEU A 3 -15.38 19.76 0.21
C LEU A 3 -14.73 20.29 -1.07
N PHE A 4 -13.41 20.50 -1.03
CA PHE A 4 -12.65 21.08 -2.14
C PHE A 4 -11.64 20.08 -2.68
N SER A 5 -11.46 20.07 -4.00
CA SER A 5 -10.46 19.22 -4.64
C SER A 5 -9.03 19.67 -4.31
N TYR A 6 -8.10 18.71 -4.24
CA TYR A 6 -6.66 18.98 -4.21
C TYR A 6 -6.07 19.18 -5.61
N ARG A 7 -6.84 19.11 -6.70
CA ARG A 7 -6.30 19.06 -8.07
C ARG A 7 -5.18 20.07 -8.36
N ASN A 8 -5.28 21.29 -7.81
CA ASN A 8 -4.32 22.37 -8.02
C ASN A 8 -3.31 22.57 -6.86
N ARG A 9 -3.35 21.73 -5.82
CA ARG A 9 -2.39 21.77 -4.71
C ARG A 9 -1.14 20.98 -5.07
N GLN A 10 0.04 21.54 -4.87
CA GLN A 10 1.28 20.81 -5.10
C GLN A 10 1.49 19.74 -4.00
N PRO A 11 1.95 18.52 -4.35
CA PRO A 11 2.08 17.41 -3.39
C PRO A 11 2.95 17.73 -2.16
N HIS A 12 4.03 18.48 -2.32
CA HIS A 12 4.95 18.83 -1.22
C HIS A 12 4.32 19.71 -0.14
N LEU A 13 3.15 20.31 -0.38
CA LEU A 13 2.41 21.08 0.63
C LEU A 13 1.59 20.18 1.56
N GLY A 14 1.48 18.88 1.25
CA GLY A 14 0.78 17.91 2.10
C GLY A 14 -0.70 18.19 2.31
N HIS A 15 -1.29 17.56 3.33
CA HIS A 15 -2.72 17.69 3.60
C HIS A 15 -3.07 18.83 4.56
N TYR A 16 -2.13 19.33 5.36
CA TYR A 16 -2.36 20.44 6.29
C TYR A 16 -1.90 21.77 5.68
N PRO A 17 -2.58 22.90 5.96
CA PRO A 17 -2.21 24.21 5.41
C PRO A 17 -1.02 24.82 6.16
N LEU A 18 0.13 24.13 6.16
CA LEU A 18 1.35 24.59 6.83
C LEU A 18 1.84 25.92 6.23
N GLU A 19 1.64 26.14 4.93
CA GLU A 19 1.98 27.37 4.24
C GLU A 19 1.26 28.62 4.77
N ARG A 20 0.17 28.44 5.53
CA ARG A 20 -0.61 29.54 6.13
C ARG A 20 -0.12 29.94 7.51
N LEU A 21 0.75 29.14 8.13
CA LEU A 21 1.39 29.46 9.40
C LEU A 21 2.34 30.66 9.24
N LYS A 22 2.56 31.39 10.33
CA LYS A 22 3.50 32.52 10.34
C LYS A 22 4.87 31.97 10.71
N HIS A 23 5.84 32.15 9.82
CA HIS A 23 7.22 31.73 10.02
C HIS A 23 8.12 32.94 10.34
N GLY A 24 9.26 32.68 10.97
CA GLY A 24 10.28 33.67 11.30
C GLY A 24 11.69 33.10 11.11
N ASP A 25 12.69 33.78 11.67
CA ASP A 25 14.11 33.40 11.55
C ASP A 25 14.73 32.96 12.88
N ILE A 26 13.93 33.00 13.96
CA ILE A 26 14.39 32.70 15.32
C ILE A 26 13.83 31.34 15.73
N VAL A 27 14.71 30.37 15.94
CA VAL A 27 14.36 29.08 16.56
C VAL A 27 14.21 29.28 18.07
N PRO A 28 13.07 28.92 18.67
CA PRO A 28 12.92 28.97 20.13
C PRO A 28 13.94 28.06 20.83
N THR A 29 14.55 28.54 21.92
CA THR A 29 15.48 27.74 22.71
C THR A 29 14.74 26.62 23.44
N TRP A 30 15.10 25.37 23.16
CA TRP A 30 14.64 24.20 23.91
C TRP A 30 15.34 24.12 25.27
N GLN A 31 14.56 24.09 26.36
CA GLN A 31 15.10 23.94 27.72
C GLN A 31 14.75 22.59 28.35
N GLY A 32 14.37 21.60 27.55
CA GLY A 32 14.13 20.24 28.02
C GLY A 32 15.37 19.68 28.72
N LYS A 33 15.24 19.32 30.00
CA LYS A 33 16.36 18.82 30.82
C LYS A 33 16.42 17.30 30.94
N ALA A 34 15.35 16.60 30.54
CA ALA A 34 15.28 15.15 30.62
C ALA A 34 15.54 14.57 29.23
N PRO A 35 16.47 13.60 29.08
CA PRO A 35 16.65 12.93 27.81
C PRO A 35 15.36 12.18 27.43
N PRO A 36 15.02 12.13 26.13
CA PRO A 36 13.92 11.31 25.65
C PRO A 36 14.13 9.84 26.06
N LYS A 37 13.04 9.17 26.45
CA LYS A 37 13.07 7.74 26.80
C LYS A 37 12.57 6.91 25.62
N PRO A 38 13.11 5.69 25.40
CA PRO A 38 12.60 4.79 24.38
C PRO A 38 11.15 4.41 24.67
N LEU A 39 10.31 4.45 23.63
CA LEU A 39 8.92 4.04 23.72
C LEU A 39 8.82 2.53 23.97
N GLN A 40 8.01 2.13 24.94
CA GLN A 40 7.77 0.72 25.26
C GLN A 40 6.58 0.17 24.46
N PHE A 41 6.74 -1.03 23.91
CA PHE A 41 5.70 -1.72 23.13
C PHE A 41 5.06 -2.90 23.87
N ILE A 42 5.80 -3.53 24.79
CA ILE A 42 5.30 -4.66 25.57
C ILE A 42 4.53 -4.16 26.78
N ASP A 43 3.27 -4.60 26.87
CA ASP A 43 2.41 -4.49 28.05
C ASP A 43 2.16 -5.90 28.59
N GLU A 44 2.99 -6.31 29.55
CA GLU A 44 2.89 -7.63 30.20
C GLU A 44 1.61 -7.77 31.03
N ALA A 45 1.03 -6.66 31.50
CA ALA A 45 -0.19 -6.66 32.28
C ALA A 45 -1.44 -6.87 31.40
N ASN A 46 -1.35 -6.51 30.12
CA ASN A 46 -2.44 -6.66 29.16
C ASN A 46 -2.01 -7.48 27.93
N PRO A 47 -2.14 -8.82 27.95
CA PRO A 47 -1.80 -9.67 26.82
C PRO A 47 -2.70 -9.44 25.58
N LEU A 48 -3.88 -8.83 25.77
CA LEU A 48 -4.79 -8.45 24.69
C LEU A 48 -4.39 -7.15 23.99
N SER A 49 -3.35 -6.45 24.46
CA SER A 49 -2.86 -5.25 23.80
C SER A 49 -2.26 -5.58 22.43
N LEU A 50 -2.69 -4.85 21.41
CA LEU A 50 -2.14 -4.95 20.06
C LEU A 50 -0.66 -4.51 20.01
N SER A 51 -0.22 -3.66 20.94
CA SER A 51 1.17 -3.16 20.98
C SER A 51 2.18 -4.31 21.10
N ASN A 52 1.82 -5.39 21.81
CA ASN A 52 2.64 -6.58 21.98
C ASN A 52 3.01 -7.26 20.65
N ALA A 53 2.16 -7.12 19.62
CA ALA A 53 2.38 -7.70 18.31
C ALA A 53 3.19 -6.80 17.36
N MET A 54 3.51 -5.56 17.77
CA MET A 54 4.27 -4.61 16.96
C MET A 54 5.79 -4.75 17.14
N ILE A 55 6.26 -5.41 18.20
CA ILE A 55 7.67 -5.40 18.61
C ILE A 55 8.62 -5.89 17.49
N ASP A 56 8.35 -7.04 16.87
CA ASP A 56 9.20 -7.56 15.79
C ASP A 56 9.26 -6.61 14.57
N TYR A 57 8.19 -5.84 14.32
CA TYR A 57 8.17 -4.88 13.22
C TYR A 57 8.96 -3.61 13.55
N VAL A 58 8.96 -3.19 14.82
CA VAL A 58 9.79 -2.08 15.29
C VAL A 58 11.25 -2.47 15.27
N ASP A 59 11.59 -3.68 15.72
CA ASP A 59 12.96 -4.20 15.66
C ASP A 59 13.47 -4.27 14.22
N LEU A 60 12.64 -4.77 13.29
CA LEU A 60 12.97 -4.77 11.86
C LEU A 60 13.26 -3.36 11.33
N LEU A 61 12.42 -2.38 11.68
CA LEU A 61 12.59 -0.99 11.24
C LEU A 61 13.87 -0.38 11.81
N ASP A 62 14.18 -0.66 13.08
CA ASP A 62 15.41 -0.22 13.70
C ASP A 62 16.64 -0.87 13.03
N HIS A 63 16.61 -2.16 12.65
CA HIS A 63 17.70 -2.78 11.88
C HIS A 63 17.90 -2.18 10.48
N GLN A 64 16.87 -1.53 9.92
CA GLN A 64 16.94 -0.83 8.61
C GLN A 64 17.13 0.68 8.70
N ARG A 65 17.26 1.23 9.92
CA ARG A 65 17.45 2.67 10.13
C ARG A 65 18.65 3.20 9.36
N ASP A 66 19.68 2.37 9.22
CA ASP A 66 20.90 2.64 8.47
C ASP A 66 21.25 1.51 7.49
N GLY A 67 22.24 1.74 6.62
CA GLY A 67 22.69 0.75 5.65
C GLY A 67 23.75 1.27 4.69
N PRO A 68 24.13 0.44 3.69
CA PRO A 68 25.14 0.82 2.71
C PRO A 68 24.67 1.98 1.82
N VAL A 69 25.61 2.83 1.45
CA VAL A 69 25.41 3.94 0.50
C VAL A 69 26.00 3.57 -0.85
N THR A 70 25.24 3.83 -1.92
CA THR A 70 25.74 3.62 -3.27
C THR A 70 26.90 4.59 -3.55
N PRO A 71 28.08 4.13 -3.99
CA PRO A 71 29.25 5.00 -4.14
C PRO A 71 29.08 6.04 -5.27
N ARG A 72 28.22 5.75 -6.25
CA ARG A 72 27.92 6.67 -7.35
C ARG A 72 26.71 7.53 -6.99
N ILE A 73 26.93 8.84 -6.95
CA ILE A 73 25.87 9.84 -6.74
C ILE A 73 24.92 9.83 -7.96
N ALA A 74 23.63 9.73 -7.68
CA ALA A 74 22.57 9.76 -8.69
C ALA A 74 22.46 11.14 -9.36
N PRO A 75 22.05 11.22 -10.64
CA PRO A 75 21.88 12.47 -11.38
C PRO A 75 20.58 13.19 -10.98
N ILE A 76 20.48 13.60 -9.71
CA ILE A 76 19.35 14.37 -9.18
C ILE A 76 19.54 15.87 -9.42
N PRO A 77 18.46 16.69 -9.40
CA PRO A 77 18.58 18.14 -9.59
C PRO A 77 19.51 18.81 -8.58
N ASP A 78 20.23 19.86 -8.99
CA ASP A 78 21.08 20.68 -8.11
C ASP A 78 20.28 21.72 -7.29
N ASP A 79 19.06 22.04 -7.72
CA ASP A 79 18.18 22.97 -7.02
C ASP A 79 17.76 22.40 -5.65
N LEU A 80 18.24 23.05 -4.59
CA LEU A 80 17.97 22.67 -3.21
C LEU A 80 16.48 22.75 -2.86
N GLU A 81 15.73 23.65 -3.50
CA GLU A 81 14.30 23.77 -3.25
C GLU A 81 13.54 22.60 -3.90
N GLU A 82 13.91 22.22 -5.12
CA GLU A 82 13.38 21.03 -5.79
C GLU A 82 13.66 19.75 -5.00
N ARG A 83 14.86 19.59 -4.43
CA ARG A 83 15.17 18.46 -3.52
C ARG A 83 14.24 18.44 -2.31
N ALA A 84 14.05 19.59 -1.64
CA ALA A 84 13.16 19.68 -0.50
C ALA A 84 11.70 19.35 -0.88
N ARG A 85 11.20 19.88 -2.01
CA ARG A 85 9.85 19.58 -2.51
C ARG A 85 9.68 18.10 -2.87
N HIS A 86 10.67 17.50 -3.52
CA HIS A 86 10.65 16.09 -3.89
C HIS A 86 10.57 15.21 -2.64
N LEU A 87 11.46 15.42 -1.67
CA LEU A 87 11.52 14.59 -0.45
C LEU A 87 10.26 14.75 0.41
N LYS A 88 9.73 15.97 0.57
CA LYS A 88 8.43 16.19 1.22
C LYS A 88 7.31 15.43 0.49
N SER A 89 7.27 15.51 -0.84
CA SER A 89 6.26 14.80 -1.63
C SER A 89 6.39 13.29 -1.50
N ALA A 90 7.61 12.74 -1.47
CA ALA A 90 7.86 11.32 -1.24
C ALA A 90 7.36 10.87 0.15
N CYS A 91 7.58 11.69 1.18
CA CYS A 91 7.09 11.42 2.53
C CYS A 91 5.54 11.47 2.59
N TYR A 92 4.89 12.45 1.94
CA TYR A 92 3.43 12.49 1.84
C TYR A 92 2.86 11.34 0.97
N HIS A 93 3.58 10.93 -0.07
CA HIS A 93 3.23 9.75 -0.87
C HIS A 93 3.22 8.48 -0.02
N LEU A 94 4.12 8.39 0.96
CA LEU A 94 4.16 7.36 1.99
C LEU A 94 3.24 7.67 3.18
N ASP A 95 2.25 8.55 3.05
CA ASP A 95 1.25 8.98 4.04
C ASP A 95 1.77 9.57 5.37
N ALA A 96 2.86 10.34 5.33
CA ALA A 96 3.19 11.26 6.43
C ALA A 96 2.07 12.30 6.63
N SER A 97 1.78 12.70 7.86
CA SER A 97 0.76 13.73 8.12
C SER A 97 1.30 15.14 7.89
N GLN A 98 2.51 15.43 8.36
CA GLN A 98 3.22 16.68 8.12
C GLN A 98 4.72 16.39 7.98
N VAL A 99 5.40 17.18 7.15
CA VAL A 99 6.83 17.00 6.84
C VAL A 99 7.47 18.38 6.66
N ALA A 100 8.66 18.55 7.22
CA ALA A 100 9.48 19.72 7.03
C ALA A 100 10.97 19.35 7.04
N ALA A 101 11.80 20.15 6.39
CA ALA A 101 13.25 20.05 6.41
C ALA A 101 13.85 21.13 7.31
N CYS A 102 14.98 20.86 7.94
CA CYS A 102 15.79 21.89 8.59
C CYS A 102 17.28 21.55 8.48
N ALA A 103 18.14 22.54 8.74
CA ALA A 103 19.52 22.24 9.10
C ALA A 103 19.52 21.43 10.42
N LEU A 104 20.44 20.49 10.58
CA LEU A 104 20.58 19.72 11.81
C LEU A 104 21.19 20.61 12.91
N PRO A 105 20.44 20.99 13.96
CA PRO A 105 20.99 21.82 15.03
C PRO A 105 21.96 20.98 15.88
N PRO A 106 23.15 21.47 16.23
CA PRO A 106 24.09 20.74 17.09
C PRO A 106 23.47 20.33 18.44
N GLU A 107 22.60 21.17 19.01
CA GLU A 107 21.87 20.90 20.25
C GLU A 107 20.82 19.79 20.14
N ALA A 108 20.46 19.36 18.92
CA ALA A 108 19.58 18.23 18.70
C ALA A 108 20.30 16.89 18.83
N ILE A 109 21.64 16.86 18.70
CA ILE A 109 22.42 15.62 18.77
C ILE A 109 22.52 15.19 20.24
N LEU A 110 22.10 13.96 20.53
CA LEU A 110 22.13 13.42 21.88
C LEU A 110 23.56 13.03 22.27
N ASN A 111 23.97 13.40 23.49
CA ASN A 111 25.24 12.92 24.05
C ASN A 111 25.22 11.40 24.26
N GLU A 112 24.05 10.87 24.64
CA GLU A 112 23.79 9.43 24.79
C GLU A 112 22.60 9.07 23.89
N PRO A 113 22.83 8.35 22.77
CA PRO A 113 21.77 7.91 21.88
C PRO A 113 20.74 7.01 22.59
N ILE A 114 19.49 7.12 22.19
CA ILE A 114 18.47 6.12 22.53
C ILE A 114 18.77 4.87 21.70
N ARG A 115 18.88 3.70 22.35
CA ARG A 115 19.11 2.43 21.67
C ARG A 115 18.07 1.39 22.02
N ASN A 116 17.53 0.72 20.98
CA ASN A 116 16.77 -0.51 21.12
C ASN A 116 17.75 -1.69 21.31
N PRO A 117 17.69 -2.43 22.44
CA PRO A 117 18.58 -3.57 22.69
C PRO A 117 18.50 -4.68 21.62
N ALA A 118 17.45 -4.72 20.80
CA ALA A 118 17.37 -5.65 19.67
C ALA A 118 18.55 -5.46 18.68
N LEU A 119 19.12 -4.26 18.57
CA LEU A 119 20.23 -3.95 17.68
C LEU A 119 21.59 -4.49 18.15
N ASP A 120 21.70 -4.94 19.41
CA ASP A 120 22.95 -5.45 19.96
C ASP A 120 23.32 -6.83 19.39
N ARG A 121 22.41 -7.50 18.67
CA ARG A 121 22.60 -8.85 18.15
C ARG A 121 22.02 -8.98 16.75
N ALA A 122 22.74 -9.70 15.88
CA ALA A 122 22.14 -10.21 14.67
C ALA A 122 20.99 -11.17 15.02
N ALA A 123 19.87 -11.03 14.33
CA ALA A 123 18.76 -11.97 14.40
C ALA A 123 18.79 -12.90 13.19
N GLU A 124 18.76 -14.21 13.42
CA GLU A 124 18.50 -15.18 12.38
C GLU A 124 16.98 -15.42 12.31
N LYS A 125 16.39 -15.11 11.16
CA LYS A 125 14.96 -15.34 10.91
C LYS A 125 14.83 -16.40 9.81
N GLU A 126 13.95 -17.37 10.04
CA GLU A 126 13.69 -18.44 9.08
C GLU A 126 12.76 -17.96 7.97
N TYR A 127 13.15 -18.22 6.73
CA TYR A 127 12.32 -17.94 5.55
C TYR A 127 11.71 -19.24 5.05
N ALA A 128 10.43 -19.21 4.69
CA ALA A 128 9.77 -20.36 4.10
C ALA A 128 10.32 -20.66 2.69
N VAL A 129 10.24 -21.93 2.32
CA VAL A 129 10.64 -22.43 0.99
C VAL A 129 9.95 -21.64 -0.12
N GLY A 130 8.65 -21.37 0.00
CA GLY A 130 7.91 -20.56 -0.96
C GLY A 130 8.51 -19.16 -1.20
N ALA A 131 9.08 -18.53 -0.18
CA ALA A 131 9.74 -17.23 -0.34
C ALA A 131 11.14 -17.32 -0.96
N THR A 132 11.93 -18.33 -0.56
CA THR A 132 13.31 -18.50 -1.03
C THR A 132 13.38 -19.10 -2.44
N GLU A 133 12.38 -19.88 -2.82
CA GLU A 133 12.33 -20.57 -4.12
C GLU A 133 11.44 -19.88 -5.15
N ASN A 134 10.81 -18.76 -4.78
CA ASN A 134 10.13 -17.93 -5.74
C ASN A 134 11.13 -17.23 -6.68
N ALA A 135 11.33 -17.80 -7.87
CA ALA A 135 12.23 -17.27 -8.90
C ALA A 135 12.02 -15.78 -9.21
N MET A 136 10.79 -15.26 -9.00
CA MET A 136 10.53 -13.83 -9.12
C MET A 136 11.20 -13.04 -7.99
N SER A 137 10.99 -13.40 -6.73
CA SER A 137 11.26 -12.55 -5.55
C SER A 137 12.32 -13.07 -4.56
N ALA A 138 13.00 -14.18 -4.85
CA ALA A 138 14.04 -14.76 -3.99
C ALA A 138 15.14 -13.74 -3.61
N SER A 139 15.53 -12.87 -4.54
CA SER A 139 16.48 -11.77 -4.29
C SER A 139 16.01 -10.79 -3.20
N ILE A 140 14.70 -10.58 -3.07
CA ILE A 140 14.11 -9.69 -2.07
C ILE A 140 14.06 -10.37 -0.71
N ALA A 141 13.77 -11.67 -0.67
CA ALA A 141 13.89 -12.46 0.55
C ALA A 141 15.35 -12.44 1.06
N ALA A 142 16.33 -12.63 0.17
CA ALA A 142 17.75 -12.57 0.52
C ALA A 142 18.16 -11.18 1.03
N ALA A 143 17.75 -10.10 0.37
CA ALA A 143 18.00 -8.74 0.85
C ALA A 143 17.36 -8.48 2.23
N GLY A 144 16.15 -9.02 2.45
CA GLY A 144 15.49 -9.02 3.75
C GLY A 144 16.29 -9.75 4.83
N ALA A 145 16.85 -10.92 4.53
CA ALA A 145 17.65 -11.69 5.48
C ALA A 145 18.89 -10.92 5.94
N THR A 146 19.56 -10.21 5.01
CA THR A 146 20.73 -9.37 5.36
C THR A 146 20.39 -8.21 6.28
N THR A 147 19.12 -7.75 6.30
CA THR A 147 18.69 -6.70 7.22
C THR A 147 18.79 -7.16 8.66
N TRP A 148 18.27 -8.34 8.97
CA TRP A 148 18.23 -8.89 10.32
C TRP A 148 19.62 -9.17 10.90
N GLN A 149 20.64 -9.25 10.04
CA GLN A 149 22.03 -9.46 10.43
C GLN A 149 22.79 -8.16 10.76
N ARG A 150 22.19 -6.99 10.53
CA ARG A 150 22.87 -5.70 10.76
C ARG A 150 22.96 -5.37 12.23
N THR A 151 24.13 -4.90 12.66
CA THR A 151 24.41 -4.39 14.02
C THR A 151 25.10 -3.02 13.95
N GLU A 152 25.13 -2.29 15.05
CA GLU A 152 25.75 -0.95 15.15
C GLU A 152 27.10 -0.96 15.91
N LEU A 153 27.88 -2.04 15.77
CA LEU A 153 29.14 -2.20 16.52
C LEU A 153 30.27 -1.25 16.05
N ASP A 154 30.29 -0.87 14.77
CA ASP A 154 31.29 0.02 14.15
C ASP A 154 30.66 1.34 13.64
N ASP A 155 29.66 1.85 14.37
CA ASP A 155 28.87 3.03 13.97
C ASP A 155 29.70 4.35 14.03
N PRO A 156 29.95 5.04 12.91
CA PRO A 156 30.67 6.32 12.89
C PRO A 156 29.88 7.50 13.48
N GLY A 157 28.60 7.30 13.80
CA GLY A 157 27.67 8.33 14.24
C GLY A 157 27.22 9.24 13.08
N ILE A 158 26.50 10.31 13.43
CA ILE A 158 25.89 11.25 12.46
C ILE A 158 26.53 12.65 12.49
N GLY A 159 27.73 12.79 13.06
CA GLY A 159 28.34 14.11 13.31
C GLY A 159 28.64 14.93 12.05
N HIS A 160 28.72 14.29 10.89
CA HIS A 160 28.90 14.89 9.58
C HIS A 160 27.59 15.15 8.82
N HIS A 161 26.43 14.73 9.33
CA HIS A 161 25.13 15.04 8.73
C HIS A 161 24.81 16.53 8.91
N THR A 162 24.25 17.16 7.88
CA THR A 162 24.02 18.61 7.85
C THR A 162 22.54 18.99 7.88
N HIS A 163 21.67 18.09 7.42
CA HIS A 163 20.23 18.33 7.28
C HIS A 163 19.40 17.24 7.95
N ALA A 164 18.16 17.60 8.28
CA ALA A 164 17.16 16.68 8.80
C ALA A 164 15.80 16.88 8.11
N LEU A 165 15.11 15.77 7.85
CA LEU A 165 13.67 15.74 7.54
C LEU A 165 12.92 15.29 8.79
N VAL A 166 11.97 16.10 9.24
CA VAL A 166 11.13 15.83 10.41
C VAL A 166 9.76 15.39 9.94
N LEU A 167 9.33 14.20 10.38
CA LEU A 167 8.10 13.55 9.98
C LEU A 167 7.13 13.50 11.16
N ILE A 168 5.90 13.94 10.94
CA ILE A 168 4.81 13.82 11.92
C ILE A 168 3.77 12.82 11.40
N THR A 169 3.37 11.90 12.27
CA THR A 169 2.19 11.05 12.10
C THR A 169 1.11 11.51 13.08
N ALA A 170 0.00 12.02 12.55
CA ALA A 170 -1.13 12.43 13.37
C ALA A 170 -1.75 11.22 14.07
N HIS A 171 -2.16 11.44 15.31
CA HIS A 171 -3.03 10.51 16.00
C HIS A 171 -4.42 10.46 15.36
N VAL A 172 -5.10 9.34 15.54
CA VAL A 172 -6.52 9.17 15.24
C VAL A 172 -7.34 9.40 16.53
N ARG A 173 -8.67 9.28 16.49
CA ARG A 173 -9.47 9.31 17.72
C ARG A 173 -8.92 8.32 18.75
N GLU A 174 -8.81 8.74 20.01
CA GLU A 174 -8.46 7.84 21.12
C GLU A 174 -9.40 6.61 21.17
N PRO A 175 -8.85 5.38 21.05
CA PRO A 175 -9.63 4.18 21.23
C PRO A 175 -9.99 3.98 22.70
N ASP A 176 -11.16 3.42 22.94
CA ASP A 176 -11.73 3.26 24.28
C ASP A 176 -11.96 1.77 24.56
N ALA A 177 -11.33 1.23 25.59
CA ALA A 177 -11.37 -0.20 25.89
C ALA A 177 -12.79 -0.71 26.19
N GLU A 178 -13.70 0.18 26.62
CA GLU A 178 -15.10 -0.17 26.90
C GLU A 178 -15.97 -0.18 25.64
N LYS A 179 -15.48 0.40 24.53
CA LYS A 179 -16.21 0.41 23.26
C LYS A 179 -16.03 -0.90 22.50
N GLU A 180 -17.11 -1.29 21.84
CA GLU A 180 -17.15 -2.52 21.05
C GLU A 180 -16.09 -2.52 19.94
N GLY A 181 -15.21 -3.53 19.98
CA GLY A 181 -14.15 -3.72 19.00
C GLY A 181 -12.89 -2.89 19.25
N GLU A 182 -12.77 -2.19 20.38
CA GLU A 182 -11.64 -1.28 20.64
C GLU A 182 -10.67 -1.75 21.74
N ALA A 183 -11.02 -2.82 22.46
CA ALA A 183 -10.24 -3.35 23.57
C ALA A 183 -8.76 -3.63 23.23
N TRP A 184 -8.46 -4.14 22.03
CA TRP A 184 -7.07 -4.44 21.63
C TRP A 184 -6.23 -3.19 21.34
N ILE A 185 -6.87 -2.09 20.95
CA ILE A 185 -6.17 -0.89 20.45
C ILE A 185 -6.12 0.26 21.45
N ALA A 186 -6.91 0.20 22.53
CA ALA A 186 -6.91 1.19 23.59
C ALA A 186 -5.52 1.35 24.22
N GLY A 187 -5.07 2.60 24.39
CA GLY A 187 -3.77 2.92 24.99
C GLY A 187 -2.55 2.70 24.09
N THR A 188 -2.73 2.32 22.82
CA THR A 188 -1.60 1.96 21.91
C THR A 188 -1.22 3.07 20.91
N GLN A 189 -1.70 4.30 21.11
CA GLN A 189 -1.64 5.36 20.11
C GLN A 189 -0.22 5.83 19.79
N ALA A 190 0.62 5.95 20.83
CA ALA A 190 2.02 6.29 20.67
C ALA A 190 2.76 5.23 19.86
N GLN A 191 2.52 3.94 20.15
CA GLN A 191 3.12 2.79 19.48
C GLN A 191 2.72 2.73 18.02
N ARG A 192 1.43 2.88 17.73
CA ARG A 192 0.89 2.93 16.36
C ARG A 192 1.49 4.09 15.56
N ALA A 193 1.57 5.29 16.15
CA ALA A 193 2.13 6.45 15.48
C ALA A 193 3.65 6.32 15.23
N ALA A 194 4.38 5.79 16.21
CA ALA A 194 5.82 5.54 16.15
C ALA A 194 6.20 4.53 15.06
N LEU A 195 5.49 3.39 15.02
CA LEU A 195 5.67 2.38 13.97
C LEU A 195 5.48 3.01 12.58
N ARG A 196 4.41 3.77 12.42
CA ARG A 196 4.04 4.40 11.16
C ARG A 196 5.04 5.46 10.72
N SER A 197 5.54 6.29 11.63
CA SER A 197 6.57 7.28 11.30
C SER A 197 7.93 6.63 11.01
N ALA A 198 8.27 5.55 11.72
CA ALA A 198 9.50 4.78 11.48
C ALA A 198 9.50 4.11 10.10
N GLU A 199 8.38 3.49 9.69
CA GLU A 199 8.19 2.91 8.34
C GLU A 199 8.55 3.92 7.24
N ILE A 200 8.04 5.15 7.35
CA ILE A 200 8.31 6.22 6.37
C ILE A 200 9.78 6.63 6.43
N ALA A 201 10.31 6.86 7.63
CA ALA A 201 11.68 7.33 7.83
C ALA A 201 12.71 6.35 7.25
N VAL A 202 12.54 5.05 7.51
CA VAL A 202 13.41 3.98 7.03
C VAL A 202 13.41 3.91 5.51
N VAL A 203 12.23 3.97 4.87
CA VAL A 203 12.14 3.92 3.40
C VAL A 203 12.81 5.15 2.77
N ILE A 204 12.62 6.34 3.32
CA ILE A 204 13.22 7.55 2.77
C ILE A 204 14.73 7.58 3.03
N ALA A 205 15.21 7.14 4.19
CA ALA A 205 16.64 6.99 4.46
C ALA A 205 17.27 5.99 3.47
N GLN A 206 16.65 4.84 3.24
CA GLN A 206 17.09 3.88 2.23
C GLN A 206 17.09 4.47 0.82
N TYR A 207 16.07 5.26 0.46
CA TYR A 207 16.02 5.94 -0.83
C TYR A 207 17.18 6.92 -1.02
N LEU A 208 17.51 7.72 0.00
CA LEU A 208 18.65 8.65 -0.03
C LEU A 208 19.98 7.92 -0.19
N ARG A 209 20.17 6.79 0.53
CA ARG A 209 21.37 5.95 0.41
C ARG A 209 21.52 5.34 -0.98
N LEU A 210 20.41 4.94 -1.61
CA LEU A 210 20.42 4.49 -3.01
C LEU A 210 20.84 5.61 -3.97
N LEU A 211 20.44 6.87 -3.70
CA LEU A 211 20.86 8.04 -4.46
C LEU A 211 22.33 8.44 -4.24
N GLY A 212 23.03 7.79 -3.31
CA GLY A 212 24.43 8.03 -2.99
C GLY A 212 24.68 9.06 -1.88
N PHE A 213 23.67 9.33 -1.05
CA PHE A 213 23.79 10.22 0.11
C PHE A 213 23.61 9.43 1.40
N GLU A 214 24.49 9.66 2.37
CA GLU A 214 24.34 9.10 3.71
C GLU A 214 23.05 9.61 4.34
N ALA A 215 22.29 8.70 4.94
CA ALA A 215 21.06 9.02 5.61
C ALA A 215 20.73 7.98 6.67
N ARG A 216 20.27 8.45 7.84
CA ARG A 216 19.87 7.62 8.97
C ARG A 216 18.47 7.98 9.43
N ALA A 217 17.63 6.98 9.62
CA ALA A 217 16.32 7.16 10.25
C ALA A 217 16.45 7.17 11.77
N HIS A 218 15.59 7.92 12.46
CA HIS A 218 15.52 8.03 13.91
C HIS A 218 14.08 7.78 14.33
N THR A 219 13.88 6.76 15.17
CA THR A 219 12.58 6.20 15.57
C THR A 219 12.31 6.51 17.04
N ALA A 220 11.14 6.13 17.54
CA ALA A 220 10.81 6.31 18.96
C ALA A 220 11.56 5.33 19.89
N THR A 221 12.21 4.31 19.34
CA THR A 221 12.94 3.26 20.08
C THR A 221 14.44 3.35 19.90
N THR A 222 14.92 3.93 18.80
CA THR A 222 16.34 4.14 18.53
C THR A 222 16.55 5.53 17.91
N SER A 223 17.42 6.37 18.47
CA SER A 223 17.67 7.71 17.96
C SER A 223 18.97 8.33 18.49
N ASP A 224 19.76 8.90 17.58
CA ASP A 224 20.89 9.78 17.90
C ASP A 224 20.51 11.26 18.12
N VAL A 225 19.23 11.63 17.91
CA VAL A 225 18.76 13.01 18.01
C VAL A 225 17.53 13.17 18.91
N ASP A 226 17.43 14.32 19.57
CA ASP A 226 16.20 14.78 20.23
C ASP A 226 15.26 15.38 19.17
N PRO A 227 14.04 14.82 18.98
CA PRO A 227 13.08 15.38 18.03
C PRO A 227 12.56 16.77 18.43
N ALA A 228 12.64 17.19 19.69
CA ALA A 228 12.05 18.46 20.14
C ALA A 228 12.73 19.71 19.52
N PRO A 229 14.06 19.89 19.59
CA PRO A 229 14.75 20.97 18.87
C PRO A 229 14.47 20.97 17.36
N LEU A 230 14.39 19.79 16.76
CA LEU A 230 14.14 19.61 15.32
C LEU A 230 12.72 20.03 14.92
N LEU A 231 11.70 19.72 15.73
CA LEU A 231 10.33 20.20 15.51
C LEU A 231 10.25 21.74 15.55
N LEU A 232 11.01 22.37 16.46
CA LEU A 232 11.07 23.83 16.57
C LEU A 232 11.81 24.45 15.37
N ALA A 233 12.97 23.89 15.01
CA ALA A 233 13.79 24.38 13.91
C ALA A 233 13.10 24.25 12.54
N SER A 234 12.43 23.12 12.29
CA SER A 234 11.71 22.84 11.05
C SER A 234 10.35 23.56 10.93
N GLY A 235 9.89 24.23 12.00
CA GLY A 235 8.61 24.94 12.00
C GLY A 235 7.38 24.03 12.09
N LEU A 236 7.55 22.77 12.51
CA LEU A 236 6.43 21.86 12.78
C LEU A 236 5.91 21.93 14.22
N GLY A 237 6.65 22.55 15.12
CA GLY A 237 6.31 22.65 16.53
C GLY A 237 6.52 24.04 17.12
N GLU A 238 5.80 24.32 18.20
CA GLU A 238 5.98 25.49 19.06
C GLU A 238 6.00 25.06 20.54
N LEU A 239 6.65 25.84 21.40
CA LEU A 239 6.68 25.57 22.84
C LEU A 239 5.28 25.68 23.45
N ALA A 240 4.84 24.62 24.12
CA ALA A 240 3.51 24.46 24.69
C ALA A 240 3.56 24.26 26.21
N GLY A 241 4.09 25.25 26.94
CA GLY A 241 4.14 25.20 28.41
C GLY A 241 4.85 23.96 28.97
N LYS A 242 4.53 23.60 30.22
CA LYS A 242 5.12 22.45 30.92
C LYS A 242 4.08 21.35 31.17
N LEU A 243 4.39 20.11 30.82
CA LEU A 243 3.68 18.90 31.24
C LEU A 243 4.62 18.08 32.13
N ASN A 244 4.16 17.69 33.33
CA ASN A 244 4.99 16.95 34.31
C ASN A 244 6.36 17.61 34.58
N ASN A 245 6.39 18.95 34.69
CA ASN A 245 7.59 19.78 34.86
C ASN A 245 8.60 19.79 33.69
N SER A 246 8.31 19.11 32.58
CA SER A 246 9.09 19.18 31.35
C SER A 246 8.43 20.10 30.33
N GLU A 247 9.22 20.91 29.64
CA GLU A 247 8.75 21.69 28.49
C GLU A 247 8.23 20.74 27.41
N THR A 248 7.16 21.11 26.70
CA THR A 248 6.60 20.26 25.62
C THR A 248 6.52 21.04 24.32
N VAL A 249 6.64 20.33 23.21
CA VAL A 249 6.42 20.90 21.87
C VAL A 249 5.02 20.48 21.43
N ALA A 250 4.22 21.43 20.98
CA ALA A 250 2.94 21.15 20.34
C ALA A 250 2.97 21.54 18.87
N ASN A 251 2.27 20.77 18.06
CA ASN A 251 2.00 21.09 16.67
C ASN A 251 0.81 22.06 16.57
N PRO A 252 0.87 23.09 15.71
CA PRO A 252 -0.21 24.07 15.57
C PRO A 252 -1.60 23.48 15.27
N TYR A 253 -1.67 22.38 14.51
CA TYR A 253 -2.93 21.78 14.09
C TYR A 253 -3.31 20.54 14.90
N LEU A 254 -2.32 19.83 15.46
CA LEU A 254 -2.51 18.53 16.13
C LEU A 254 -2.36 18.60 17.65
N GLY A 255 -1.99 19.74 18.22
CA GLY A 255 -1.65 19.82 19.64
C GLY A 255 -0.48 18.88 19.95
N ILE A 256 -0.62 18.02 20.96
CA ILE A 256 0.37 16.99 21.33
C ILE A 256 0.02 15.59 20.80
N GLY A 257 -1.05 15.47 20.02
CA GLY A 257 -1.57 14.19 19.50
C GLY A 257 -0.84 13.73 18.25
N TYR A 258 0.45 13.43 18.36
CA TYR A 258 1.25 12.95 17.22
C TYR A 258 2.45 12.09 17.62
N GLY A 259 2.87 11.23 16.69
CA GLY A 259 4.18 10.57 16.70
C GLY A 259 5.17 11.25 15.78
N VAL A 260 6.48 11.05 16.02
CA VAL A 260 7.57 11.68 15.27
C VAL A 260 8.62 10.65 14.87
N ALA A 261 9.15 10.79 13.66
CA ALA A 261 10.43 10.23 13.25
C ALA A 261 11.26 11.30 12.55
N VAL A 262 12.57 11.12 12.52
CA VAL A 262 13.50 12.04 11.86
C VAL A 262 14.36 11.26 10.89
N ILE A 263 14.78 11.89 9.79
CA ILE A 263 15.84 11.38 8.91
C ILE A 263 16.94 12.42 8.91
N THR A 264 18.15 12.08 9.35
CA THR A 264 19.33 12.94 9.16
C THR A 264 20.07 12.52 7.90
N THR A 265 20.69 13.45 7.18
CA THR A 265 21.36 13.15 5.91
C THR A 265 22.47 14.15 5.57
N THR A 266 23.37 13.72 4.68
CA THR A 266 24.36 14.57 4.00
C THR A 266 23.82 15.25 2.74
N LEU A 267 22.61 14.91 2.28
CA LEU A 267 21.99 15.58 1.13
C LEU A 267 21.56 17.00 1.50
N ASP A 268 22.17 17.99 0.85
CA ASP A 268 21.75 19.39 0.97
C ASP A 268 20.37 19.64 0.34
N MET A 269 19.53 20.39 1.06
CA MET A 269 18.19 20.80 0.63
C MET A 269 17.75 22.10 1.32
N THR A 270 16.78 22.81 0.76
CA THR A 270 16.25 24.03 1.40
C THR A 270 15.52 23.70 2.70
N ALA A 271 15.99 24.30 3.80
CA ALA A 271 15.34 24.24 5.10
C ALA A 271 14.02 25.04 5.13
N ASP A 272 13.02 24.50 5.83
CA ASP A 272 11.87 25.26 6.28
C ASP A 272 12.26 26.21 7.42
N ARG A 273 11.38 27.17 7.68
CA ARG A 273 11.60 28.23 8.66
C ARG A 273 10.86 27.91 9.97
N PRO A 274 11.41 28.27 11.13
CA PRO A 274 10.74 28.09 12.41
C PRO A 274 9.45 28.92 12.50
N LEU A 275 8.54 28.51 13.39
CA LEU A 275 7.30 29.24 13.62
C LEU A 275 7.55 30.54 14.39
N ALA A 276 6.92 31.62 13.94
CA ALA A 276 6.92 32.90 14.63
C ALA A 276 5.69 33.03 15.55
N LYS A 277 5.80 33.90 16.57
CA LYS A 277 4.66 34.27 17.41
C LYS A 277 3.50 34.79 16.55
N ARG A 278 2.32 34.21 16.74
CA ARG A 278 1.11 34.49 15.96
C ARG A 278 0.25 35.52 16.68
N ASP A 279 0.05 36.66 16.03
CA ASP A 279 -1.00 37.62 16.37
C ASP A 279 -2.39 37.10 15.93
N PHE A 280 -3.44 37.84 16.24
CA PHE A 280 -4.81 37.47 15.89
C PHE A 280 -5.00 37.26 14.38
N ALA A 281 -4.43 38.14 13.54
CA ALA A 281 -4.57 38.04 12.09
C ALA A 281 -3.87 36.78 11.53
N ALA A 282 -2.66 36.49 12.01
CA ALA A 282 -1.92 35.28 11.67
C ALA A 282 -2.65 34.00 12.10
N ARG A 283 -3.32 34.03 13.25
CA ARG A 283 -4.17 32.93 13.72
C ARG A 283 -5.40 32.77 12.83
N MET A 284 -6.06 33.85 12.43
CA MET A 284 -7.21 33.79 11.50
C MET A 284 -6.82 33.29 10.10
N ARG A 285 -5.60 33.59 9.63
CA ARG A 285 -5.09 33.06 8.36
C ARG A 285 -4.87 31.54 8.39
N SER A 286 -4.32 31.02 9.49
CA SER A 286 -3.98 29.59 9.63
C SER A 286 -5.15 28.74 10.13
N HIS A 287 -5.96 29.26 11.07
CA HIS A 287 -7.02 28.54 11.78
C HIS A 287 -8.42 29.14 11.54
N GLY A 288 -8.58 30.04 10.57
CA GLY A 288 -9.88 30.64 10.24
C GLY A 288 -10.75 29.78 9.32
N PHE A 289 -11.71 30.44 8.68
CA PHE A 289 -12.75 29.80 7.86
C PHE A 289 -12.21 28.93 6.73
N ALA A 290 -11.09 29.33 6.11
CA ALA A 290 -10.45 28.57 5.04
C ALA A 290 -9.96 27.20 5.51
N TRP A 291 -9.38 27.09 6.71
CA TRP A 291 -9.00 25.79 7.29
C TRP A 291 -10.23 25.02 7.78
N TRP A 292 -11.20 25.70 8.39
CA TRP A 292 -12.43 25.07 8.86
C TRP A 292 -13.16 24.33 7.74
N LEU A 293 -13.23 24.90 6.54
CA LEU A 293 -13.81 24.27 5.35
C LEU A 293 -12.85 23.36 4.55
N GLY A 294 -11.53 23.44 4.76
CA GLY A 294 -10.54 22.74 3.93
C GLY A 294 -10.33 23.37 2.55
N PHE A 295 -10.45 24.70 2.45
CA PHE A 295 -10.25 25.44 1.21
C PHE A 295 -8.84 25.22 0.64
N GLY A 296 -8.74 25.00 -0.67
CA GLY A 296 -7.48 24.66 -1.35
C GLY A 296 -7.13 23.17 -1.32
N GLY A 297 -8.09 22.32 -0.95
CA GLY A 297 -7.91 20.86 -0.95
C GLY A 297 -7.20 20.31 0.29
N THR A 298 -7.12 21.09 1.36
CA THR A 298 -6.50 20.69 2.63
C THR A 298 -7.47 19.90 3.50
N ARG A 299 -6.94 19.17 4.50
CA ARG A 299 -7.72 18.63 5.61
C ARG A 299 -8.48 19.77 6.28
N SER A 300 -9.75 19.51 6.57
CA SER A 300 -10.65 20.51 7.17
C SER A 300 -10.76 20.29 8.67
N ALA A 301 -10.79 21.37 9.45
CA ALA A 301 -11.04 21.26 10.90
C ALA A 301 -12.42 20.66 11.20
N ARG A 302 -13.41 20.94 10.34
CA ARG A 302 -14.77 20.43 10.46
C ARG A 302 -14.85 18.90 10.31
N GLN A 303 -14.00 18.30 9.48
CA GLN A 303 -13.91 16.84 9.38
C GLN A 303 -13.42 16.22 10.70
N GLY A 304 -12.58 16.94 11.45
CA GLY A 304 -11.99 16.46 12.69
C GLY A 304 -10.99 15.34 12.46
N GLU A 305 -10.68 14.63 13.55
CA GLU A 305 -9.88 13.41 13.54
C GLU A 305 -10.59 12.27 12.83
N ASP A 306 -9.80 11.35 12.29
CA ASP A 306 -10.34 10.12 11.70
C ASP A 306 -10.98 9.27 12.81
N PHE A 307 -12.10 8.62 12.48
CA PHE A 307 -12.93 7.84 13.41
C PHE A 307 -13.63 8.63 14.54
N ARG A 308 -13.63 9.97 14.51
CA ARG A 308 -14.29 10.79 15.54
C ARG A 308 -15.73 10.38 15.85
N ASN A 309 -16.52 10.12 14.80
CA ASN A 309 -17.96 9.80 14.89
C ASN A 309 -18.28 8.41 14.32
N ARG A 310 -17.30 7.51 14.24
CA ARG A 310 -17.46 6.21 13.60
C ARG A 310 -16.61 5.15 14.29
N PRO A 311 -17.20 3.99 14.67
CA PRO A 311 -16.43 2.87 15.22
C PRO A 311 -15.32 2.43 14.27
N PHE A 312 -14.18 2.02 14.83
CA PHE A 312 -13.03 1.58 14.04
C PHE A 312 -13.35 0.36 13.17
N HIS A 313 -14.17 -0.58 13.66
CA HIS A 313 -14.49 -1.81 12.93
C HIS A 313 -15.26 -1.57 11.61
N LEU A 314 -15.86 -0.40 11.43
CA LEU A 314 -16.57 -0.02 10.20
C LEU A 314 -15.67 0.70 9.16
N GLY A 315 -14.42 1.03 9.50
CA GLY A 315 -13.49 1.71 8.58
C GLY A 315 -13.88 3.17 8.29
N LEU A 316 -13.17 3.84 7.38
CA LEU A 316 -13.50 5.22 6.98
C LEU A 316 -14.52 5.30 5.84
N PHE A 317 -14.64 4.23 5.06
CA PHE A 317 -15.56 4.14 3.94
C PHE A 317 -16.88 3.47 4.36
N PRO A 318 -18.04 3.99 3.94
CA PRO A 318 -19.35 3.52 4.40
C PRO A 318 -19.80 2.24 3.66
N MET A 319 -19.02 1.15 3.78
CA MET A 319 -19.29 -0.15 3.13
C MET A 319 -20.59 -0.83 3.62
N GLU A 320 -21.13 -0.43 4.76
CA GLU A 320 -22.43 -0.86 5.28
C GLU A 320 -23.61 -0.30 4.46
N THR A 321 -23.39 0.73 3.66
CA THR A 321 -24.42 1.32 2.79
C THR A 321 -24.58 0.59 1.46
N ILE A 322 -23.65 -0.32 1.14
CA ILE A 322 -23.65 -1.07 -0.10
C ILE A 322 -24.49 -2.33 0.08
N LYS A 323 -25.32 -2.63 -0.92
CA LYS A 323 -26.16 -3.83 -0.95
C LYS A 323 -25.31 -5.09 -0.86
N ARG A 324 -25.66 -5.96 0.08
CA ARG A 324 -25.08 -7.29 0.28
C ARG A 324 -25.92 -8.33 -0.45
N VAL A 325 -25.25 -9.34 -1.00
CA VAL A 325 -25.87 -10.46 -1.72
C VAL A 325 -25.22 -11.78 -1.27
N PRO A 326 -25.98 -12.89 -1.23
CA PRO A 326 -25.45 -14.17 -0.72
C PRO A 326 -24.35 -14.76 -1.61
N GLU A 327 -24.44 -14.52 -2.92
CA GLU A 327 -23.45 -14.97 -3.91
C GLU A 327 -22.91 -13.77 -4.70
N PRO A 328 -21.67 -13.83 -5.20
CA PRO A 328 -21.11 -12.79 -6.06
C PRO A 328 -21.97 -12.49 -7.31
N THR A 329 -21.81 -11.29 -7.87
CA THR A 329 -22.54 -10.84 -9.07
C THR A 329 -22.07 -11.49 -10.38
N ILE A 330 -21.14 -12.44 -10.29
CA ILE A 330 -20.67 -13.28 -11.40
C ILE A 330 -20.99 -14.74 -11.12
N GLN A 331 -21.22 -15.50 -12.18
CA GLN A 331 -21.40 -16.94 -12.08
C GLN A 331 -20.10 -17.64 -11.67
N ILE A 332 -20.17 -18.47 -10.62
CA ILE A 332 -19.07 -19.33 -10.18
C ILE A 332 -19.64 -20.74 -10.00
N ASP A 333 -19.13 -21.68 -10.79
CA ASP A 333 -19.44 -23.10 -10.65
C ASP A 333 -18.41 -23.78 -9.76
N THR A 334 -18.53 -23.55 -8.45
CA THR A 334 -17.54 -23.93 -7.42
C THR A 334 -16.94 -25.33 -7.58
N PRO A 335 -17.73 -26.41 -7.82
CA PRO A 335 -17.17 -27.76 -7.99
C PRO A 335 -16.22 -27.91 -9.18
N ASN A 336 -16.32 -27.02 -10.17
CA ASN A 336 -15.54 -27.05 -11.41
C ASN A 336 -14.45 -25.96 -11.46
N VAL A 337 -14.17 -25.27 -10.33
CA VAL A 337 -13.05 -24.31 -10.25
C VAL A 337 -11.79 -25.06 -9.82
N PRO A 338 -10.79 -25.24 -10.72
CA PRO A 338 -9.55 -25.92 -10.38
C PRO A 338 -8.65 -25.04 -9.50
N ARG A 339 -7.88 -25.70 -8.64
CA ARG A 339 -6.70 -25.09 -7.99
C ARG A 339 -5.57 -24.98 -9.01
N LEU A 340 -4.75 -23.94 -8.88
CA LEU A 340 -3.63 -23.65 -9.79
C LEU A 340 -2.30 -23.79 -9.04
N PRO A 341 -1.20 -24.25 -9.65
CA PRO A 341 0.11 -24.18 -9.01
C PRO A 341 0.62 -22.74 -8.99
N LYS A 342 1.43 -22.34 -8.01
CA LYS A 342 2.09 -21.01 -7.99
C LYS A 342 2.91 -20.78 -9.26
N ARG A 343 3.45 -21.85 -9.85
CA ARG A 343 4.17 -21.88 -11.14
C ARG A 343 3.37 -21.32 -12.33
N HIS A 344 2.04 -21.22 -12.23
CA HIS A 344 1.18 -20.64 -13.27
C HIS A 344 1.18 -19.10 -13.29
N ASP A 345 1.61 -18.44 -12.21
CA ASP A 345 1.73 -16.98 -12.17
C ASP A 345 2.63 -16.49 -13.32
N MET A 346 2.12 -15.59 -14.17
CA MET A 346 2.82 -15.11 -15.35
C MET A 346 4.14 -14.38 -15.04
N PHE A 347 4.32 -13.82 -13.85
CA PHE A 347 5.60 -13.26 -13.41
C PHE A 347 6.59 -14.34 -12.99
N VAL A 348 6.13 -15.42 -12.36
CA VAL A 348 6.98 -16.60 -12.09
C VAL A 348 7.41 -17.25 -13.41
N ARG A 349 6.45 -17.45 -14.33
CA ARG A 349 6.70 -17.93 -15.70
C ARG A 349 7.71 -17.02 -16.43
N ALA A 350 7.55 -15.71 -16.31
CA ALA A 350 8.47 -14.73 -16.88
C ALA A 350 9.89 -14.85 -16.31
N ALA A 351 10.02 -15.01 -14.99
CA ALA A 351 11.31 -15.15 -14.32
C ALA A 351 12.06 -16.44 -14.68
N ILE A 352 11.32 -17.52 -15.00
CA ILE A 352 11.90 -18.82 -15.42
C ILE A 352 12.16 -18.89 -16.94
N GLY A 353 11.67 -17.92 -17.71
CA GLY A 353 11.93 -17.83 -19.16
C GLY A 353 10.80 -18.35 -20.07
N ASP A 354 9.65 -18.75 -19.54
CA ASP A 354 8.49 -19.20 -20.34
C ASP A 354 7.96 -18.11 -21.30
N LEU A 355 8.18 -16.84 -20.94
CA LEU A 355 7.81 -15.67 -21.74
C LEU A 355 8.98 -15.17 -22.61
N GLY A 356 10.04 -15.95 -22.76
CA GLY A 356 11.20 -15.66 -23.59
C GLY A 356 12.23 -14.74 -22.94
N GLU A 357 13.44 -14.80 -23.47
CA GLU A 357 14.67 -14.23 -22.92
C GLU A 357 14.59 -12.75 -22.54
N LYS A 358 13.94 -11.92 -23.37
CA LYS A 358 13.79 -10.48 -23.06
C LYS A 358 13.02 -10.26 -21.76
N THR A 359 11.98 -11.06 -21.54
CA THR A 359 11.15 -10.95 -20.33
C THR A 359 11.93 -11.48 -19.14
N GLU A 360 12.59 -12.63 -19.28
CA GLU A 360 13.44 -13.25 -18.25
C GLU A 360 14.50 -12.28 -17.72
N ARG A 361 15.29 -11.67 -18.61
CA ARG A 361 16.29 -10.65 -18.25
C ARG A 361 15.69 -9.45 -17.49
N ALA A 362 14.44 -9.07 -17.81
CA ALA A 362 13.75 -7.98 -17.12
C ALA A 362 13.22 -8.38 -15.73
N MET A 363 13.15 -9.67 -15.44
CA MET A 363 12.71 -10.23 -14.17
C MET A 363 13.88 -10.56 -13.24
N VAL A 364 15.10 -10.74 -13.76
CA VAL A 364 16.30 -11.04 -12.96
C VAL A 364 16.37 -10.12 -11.74
N ASP A 365 16.48 -10.72 -10.56
CA ASP A 365 16.49 -10.03 -9.28
C ASP A 365 15.35 -9.02 -9.13
N PHE A 366 14.14 -9.30 -9.63
CA PHE A 366 12.99 -8.40 -9.56
C PHE A 366 13.23 -7.01 -10.22
N ARG A 367 14.13 -6.94 -11.24
CA ARG A 367 14.57 -5.70 -11.91
C ARG A 367 13.42 -4.82 -12.39
N MET A 368 12.33 -5.40 -12.91
CA MET A 368 11.12 -4.69 -13.33
C MET A 368 10.56 -3.66 -12.33
N ASN A 369 10.78 -3.83 -11.02
CA ASN A 369 10.41 -2.84 -10.00
C ASN A 369 11.61 -2.07 -9.45
N ARG A 370 12.78 -2.72 -9.28
CA ARG A 370 14.01 -2.11 -8.74
C ARG A 370 14.60 -0.99 -9.61
N ARG A 371 14.19 -0.91 -10.87
CA ARG A 371 14.52 0.20 -11.78
C ARG A 371 14.09 1.57 -11.26
N ALA A 372 12.98 1.66 -10.51
CA ALA A 372 12.62 2.91 -9.83
C ALA A 372 13.24 2.89 -8.41
N PRO A 373 14.21 3.77 -8.07
CA PRO A 373 14.94 3.66 -6.82
C PRO A 373 14.05 3.82 -5.57
N ILE A 374 12.99 4.63 -5.66
CA ILE A 374 12.02 4.77 -4.57
C ILE A 374 11.19 3.48 -4.35
N ALA A 375 10.88 2.73 -5.42
CA ALA A 375 10.23 1.44 -5.30
C ALA A 375 11.18 0.39 -4.71
N HIS A 376 12.46 0.42 -5.13
CA HIS A 376 13.52 -0.43 -4.57
C HIS A 376 13.63 -0.24 -3.05
N ALA A 377 13.64 1.01 -2.57
CA ALA A 377 13.73 1.31 -1.15
C ALA A 377 12.62 0.63 -0.32
N MET A 378 11.38 0.60 -0.83
CA MET A 378 10.25 -0.06 -0.17
C MET A 378 10.37 -1.59 -0.17
N MET A 379 10.99 -2.16 -1.21
CA MET A 379 11.12 -3.60 -1.35
C MET A 379 12.08 -4.22 -0.32
N VAL A 380 13.11 -3.47 0.11
CA VAL A 380 14.04 -3.93 1.15
C VAL A 380 13.31 -4.15 2.48
N LEU A 381 12.42 -3.23 2.86
CA LEU A 381 11.56 -3.40 4.04
C LEU A 381 10.58 -4.56 3.87
N LEU A 382 9.97 -4.68 2.68
CA LEU A 382 9.07 -5.78 2.37
C LEU A 382 9.74 -7.16 2.50
N GLY A 383 10.99 -7.30 2.04
CA GLY A 383 11.78 -8.53 2.19
C GLY A 383 12.08 -8.89 3.66
N GLY A 384 12.33 -7.89 4.50
CA GLY A 384 12.56 -8.07 5.93
C GLY A 384 11.32 -8.55 6.69
N MET A 385 10.11 -8.25 6.19
CA MET A 385 8.85 -8.68 6.79
C MET A 385 8.43 -10.12 6.42
N VAL A 386 9.07 -10.75 5.43
CA VAL A 386 8.67 -12.08 4.96
C VAL A 386 8.71 -13.16 6.05
N PRO A 387 9.76 -13.26 6.90
CA PRO A 387 9.77 -14.24 8.00
C PRO A 387 8.63 -14.02 9.00
N LEU A 388 8.18 -12.77 9.15
CA LEU A 388 7.13 -12.39 10.10
C LEU A 388 5.72 -12.78 9.61
N GLN A 389 5.59 -13.22 8.35
CA GLN A 389 4.33 -13.79 7.83
C GLN A 389 3.93 -15.06 8.59
N TYR A 390 4.94 -15.80 9.06
CA TYR A 390 4.81 -17.05 9.80
C TYR A 390 5.10 -16.84 11.29
N GLY A 391 4.78 -17.85 12.08
CA GLY A 391 5.11 -17.87 13.49
C GLY A 391 4.31 -18.96 14.21
N LYS A 392 4.84 -19.44 15.32
CA LYS A 392 4.13 -20.37 16.18
C LYS A 392 3.10 -19.62 17.00
N GLU A 393 1.88 -20.14 17.06
CA GLU A 393 0.85 -19.64 17.98
C GLU A 393 1.20 -19.93 19.44
N ALA A 394 0.66 -19.10 20.34
CA ALA A 394 0.77 -19.33 21.77
C ALA A 394 0.15 -20.69 22.14
N ALA A 395 0.80 -21.41 23.07
CA ALA A 395 0.40 -22.78 23.42
C ALA A 395 -1.03 -22.86 23.99
N ASN A 396 -1.50 -21.78 24.63
CA ASN A 396 -2.83 -21.70 25.22
C ASN A 396 -3.62 -20.58 24.55
N LYS A 397 -4.89 -20.87 24.26
CA LYS A 397 -5.85 -19.87 23.81
C LYS A 397 -6.23 -18.95 24.97
N ILE A 398 -6.30 -17.65 24.71
CA ILE A 398 -6.76 -16.68 25.72
C ILE A 398 -8.28 -16.74 25.83
N ASN A 399 -8.81 -16.77 27.06
CA ASN A 399 -10.25 -16.77 27.33
C ASN A 399 -10.95 -15.53 26.74
N GLY A 400 -12.20 -15.68 26.30
CA GLY A 400 -13.00 -14.57 25.76
C GLY A 400 -12.81 -14.34 24.26
N THR A 401 -12.11 -15.25 23.58
CA THR A 401 -11.86 -15.23 22.12
C THR A 401 -12.76 -16.21 21.36
N GLU A 402 -13.83 -16.72 21.98
CA GLU A 402 -14.73 -17.71 21.39
C GLU A 402 -15.87 -17.08 20.56
N ASN A 403 -16.18 -15.80 20.79
CA ASN A 403 -17.27 -15.11 20.11
C ASN A 403 -16.83 -14.57 18.74
N ALA A 404 -17.28 -15.24 17.68
CA ALA A 404 -16.95 -14.91 16.30
C ALA A 404 -17.28 -13.46 15.88
N GLY A 405 -18.44 -12.94 16.30
CA GLY A 405 -18.86 -11.57 15.96
C GLY A 405 -18.02 -10.50 16.66
N ALA A 406 -17.73 -10.69 17.95
CA ALA A 406 -16.86 -9.80 18.71
C ALA A 406 -15.43 -9.79 18.14
N ASN A 407 -14.87 -10.99 17.86
CA ASN A 407 -13.56 -11.14 17.24
C ASN A 407 -13.46 -10.43 15.90
N SER A 408 -14.50 -10.52 15.07
CA SER A 408 -14.53 -9.88 13.75
C SER A 408 -14.48 -8.37 13.85
N LYS A 409 -15.18 -7.79 14.83
CA LYS A 409 -15.12 -6.34 15.09
C LYS A 409 -13.73 -5.93 15.60
N LEU A 410 -13.14 -6.69 16.52
CA LEU A 410 -11.79 -6.45 17.04
C LEU A 410 -10.72 -6.50 15.94
N VAL A 411 -10.74 -7.54 15.09
CA VAL A 411 -9.83 -7.70 13.95
C VAL A 411 -9.99 -6.54 12.96
N LYS A 412 -11.23 -6.22 12.56
CA LYS A 412 -11.48 -5.11 11.62
C LYS A 412 -11.03 -3.77 12.21
N ALA A 413 -11.30 -3.53 13.50
CA ALA A 413 -10.87 -2.32 14.17
C ALA A 413 -9.35 -2.20 14.24
N ALA A 414 -8.63 -3.27 14.61
CA ALA A 414 -7.17 -3.29 14.64
C ALA A 414 -6.57 -2.96 13.27
N LEU A 415 -7.10 -3.56 12.20
CA LEU A 415 -6.64 -3.30 10.83
C LEU A 415 -6.87 -1.83 10.41
N HIS A 416 -8.08 -1.29 10.62
CA HIS A 416 -8.38 0.11 10.28
C HIS A 416 -7.59 1.11 11.14
N TYR A 417 -7.36 0.79 12.41
CA TYR A 417 -6.56 1.59 13.32
C TYR A 417 -5.08 1.69 12.89
N LEU A 418 -4.52 0.58 12.41
CA LEU A 418 -3.17 0.53 11.84
C LEU A 418 -3.07 1.18 10.45
N GLY A 419 -4.20 1.41 9.77
CA GLY A 419 -4.26 2.17 8.52
C GLY A 419 -4.70 1.39 7.28
N ALA A 420 -5.36 0.25 7.43
CA ALA A 420 -6.11 -0.36 6.32
C ALA A 420 -7.24 0.57 5.86
N ASP A 421 -7.48 0.65 4.54
CA ASP A 421 -8.60 1.44 4.00
C ASP A 421 -9.93 0.69 4.15
N ILE A 422 -9.93 -0.59 3.73
CA ILE A 422 -11.12 -1.45 3.72
C ILE A 422 -10.69 -2.88 4.07
N THR A 423 -11.42 -3.54 4.97
CA THR A 423 -11.21 -4.96 5.31
C THR A 423 -12.52 -5.73 5.34
N GLY A 424 -12.44 -7.03 5.05
CA GLY A 424 -13.58 -7.94 5.04
C GLY A 424 -13.12 -9.38 5.29
N ILE A 425 -14.05 -10.21 5.74
CA ILE A 425 -13.79 -11.58 6.21
C ILE A 425 -14.64 -12.55 5.40
N CYS A 426 -14.07 -13.68 4.97
CA CYS A 426 -14.83 -14.78 4.38
C CYS A 426 -14.28 -16.14 4.81
N GLU A 427 -15.06 -17.20 4.60
CA GLU A 427 -14.51 -18.55 4.58
C GLU A 427 -13.68 -18.74 3.30
N ILE A 428 -12.62 -19.53 3.39
CA ILE A 428 -11.72 -19.77 2.27
C ILE A 428 -12.27 -20.94 1.45
N PRO A 429 -12.72 -20.72 0.20
CA PRO A 429 -13.07 -21.84 -0.66
C PRO A 429 -11.80 -22.58 -1.08
N GLU A 430 -11.91 -23.89 -1.28
CA GLU A 430 -10.76 -24.74 -1.61
C GLU A 430 -10.01 -24.26 -2.87
N TYR A 431 -10.73 -23.82 -3.90
CA TYR A 431 -10.15 -23.29 -5.13
C TYR A 431 -9.36 -21.98 -4.96
N ALA A 432 -9.47 -21.30 -3.83
CA ALA A 432 -8.66 -20.12 -3.54
C ALA A 432 -7.25 -20.48 -3.08
N TRP A 433 -6.97 -21.73 -2.69
CA TRP A 433 -5.62 -22.20 -2.40
C TRP A 433 -4.89 -22.57 -3.69
N TYR A 434 -3.62 -22.19 -3.80
CA TYR A 434 -2.75 -22.77 -4.82
C TYR A 434 -2.66 -24.29 -4.59
N SER A 435 -2.49 -25.07 -5.66
CA SER A 435 -2.29 -26.52 -5.59
C SER A 435 -0.89 -26.89 -5.10
N HIS A 436 0.12 -26.15 -5.56
CA HIS A 436 1.53 -26.46 -5.34
C HIS A 436 2.34 -25.18 -5.12
N ASP A 437 3.37 -25.28 -4.28
CA ASP A 437 4.34 -24.21 -4.01
C ASP A 437 5.41 -24.13 -5.12
N HIS A 438 6.34 -23.18 -4.99
CA HIS A 438 7.41 -22.92 -5.96
C HIS A 438 8.41 -24.06 -6.10
N ASP A 439 8.61 -24.86 -5.05
CA ASP A 439 9.45 -26.07 -5.08
C ASP A 439 8.72 -27.30 -5.64
N GLY A 440 7.42 -27.17 -5.93
CA GLY A 440 6.57 -28.25 -6.42
C GLY A 440 5.89 -29.07 -5.33
N SER A 441 6.10 -28.75 -4.06
CA SER A 441 5.37 -29.39 -2.95
C SER A 441 3.88 -29.06 -3.01
N GLU A 442 3.03 -30.02 -2.62
CA GLU A 442 1.58 -29.81 -2.53
C GLU A 442 1.24 -28.91 -1.34
N ILE A 443 0.29 -28.00 -1.55
CA ILE A 443 -0.21 -27.12 -0.50
C ILE A 443 -1.52 -27.70 -0.01
N GLU A 444 -1.65 -28.10 1.24
CA GLU A 444 -2.95 -28.48 1.80
C GLU A 444 -3.65 -27.28 2.42
N PRO A 445 -4.97 -27.03 2.18
CA PRO A 445 -5.73 -25.99 2.88
C PRO A 445 -5.65 -26.13 4.41
N TYR A 446 -5.00 -25.18 5.10
CA TYR A 446 -4.73 -25.28 6.55
C TYR A 446 -5.53 -24.29 7.43
N HIS A 447 -6.26 -23.35 6.83
CA HIS A 447 -7.03 -22.34 7.55
C HIS A 447 -8.47 -22.24 7.03
N LYS A 448 -9.40 -21.94 7.95
CA LYS A 448 -10.82 -21.77 7.63
C LYS A 448 -11.18 -20.38 7.10
N TYR A 449 -10.64 -19.32 7.72
CA TYR A 449 -11.05 -17.94 7.45
C TYR A 449 -9.96 -17.13 6.77
N ALA A 450 -10.35 -16.26 5.84
CA ALA A 450 -9.50 -15.22 5.26
C ALA A 450 -10.01 -13.84 5.65
N ILE A 451 -9.08 -12.99 6.10
CA ILE A 451 -9.29 -11.57 6.34
C ILE A 451 -8.57 -10.82 5.21
N SER A 452 -9.35 -10.29 4.26
CA SER A 452 -8.84 -9.55 3.12
C SER A 452 -8.70 -8.07 3.45
N VAL A 453 -7.54 -7.49 3.14
CA VAL A 453 -7.24 -6.08 3.41
C VAL A 453 -6.93 -5.36 2.11
N LEU A 454 -7.57 -4.21 1.88
CA LEU A 454 -7.29 -3.33 0.75
C LEU A 454 -6.64 -2.05 1.25
N ILE A 455 -5.58 -1.62 0.54
CA ILE A 455 -4.97 -0.30 0.69
C ILE A 455 -4.91 0.38 -0.67
N ASN A 456 -5.31 1.64 -0.70
CA ASN A 456 -5.36 2.48 -1.88
C ASN A 456 -3.94 2.78 -2.38
N GLN A 457 -3.76 2.70 -3.69
CA GLN A 457 -2.55 3.10 -4.40
C GLN A 457 -2.44 4.62 -4.58
N GLY A 458 -3.32 5.45 -4.01
CA GLY A 458 -3.08 6.87 -3.88
C GLY A 458 -3.45 7.65 -5.13
N HIS A 459 -4.69 8.12 -5.16
CA HIS A 459 -5.24 8.86 -6.30
C HIS A 459 -4.39 10.07 -6.69
N GLU A 460 -3.88 10.83 -5.72
CA GLU A 460 -3.17 12.09 -5.98
C GLU A 460 -1.91 11.92 -6.84
N THR A 461 -1.08 10.90 -6.57
CA THR A 461 0.11 10.65 -7.39
C THR A 461 -0.27 10.02 -8.74
N MET A 462 -1.28 9.14 -8.76
CA MET A 462 -1.79 8.55 -10.00
C MET A 462 -2.42 9.58 -10.95
N ASP A 463 -2.98 10.69 -10.44
CA ASP A 463 -3.49 11.81 -11.25
C ASP A 463 -2.36 12.47 -12.06
N GLY A 464 -1.17 12.57 -11.48
CA GLY A 464 0.02 13.10 -12.17
C GLY A 464 0.73 12.11 -13.11
N ALA A 465 0.44 10.82 -12.98
CA ALA A 465 1.16 9.77 -13.71
C ALA A 465 0.52 9.47 -15.07
N SER A 466 1.29 8.92 -16.02
CA SER A 466 0.76 8.24 -17.21
C SER A 466 0.07 6.91 -16.86
N GLY A 467 0.42 6.36 -15.70
CA GLY A 467 0.05 5.03 -15.23
C GLY A 467 1.04 3.94 -15.66
N ASP A 468 2.05 4.28 -16.46
CA ASP A 468 3.10 3.37 -16.95
C ASP A 468 4.45 4.10 -17.13
N ASP A 469 4.68 5.13 -16.32
CA ASP A 469 5.93 5.91 -16.23
C ASP A 469 6.78 5.46 -15.02
N TRP A 470 7.75 6.28 -14.61
CA TRP A 470 8.75 5.94 -13.59
C TRP A 470 8.22 5.83 -12.16
N ILE A 471 7.00 6.31 -11.87
CA ILE A 471 6.38 6.12 -10.54
C ILE A 471 5.51 4.86 -10.48
N GLY A 472 5.29 4.18 -11.61
CA GLY A 472 4.34 3.08 -11.74
C GLY A 472 4.56 1.94 -10.74
N SER A 473 5.79 1.44 -10.60
CA SER A 473 6.09 0.39 -9.61
C SER A 473 5.94 0.87 -8.16
N ALA A 474 6.33 2.12 -7.87
CA ALA A 474 6.30 2.69 -6.52
C ALA A 474 4.88 2.77 -5.94
N GLN A 475 3.87 3.09 -6.78
CA GLN A 475 2.47 3.13 -6.36
C GLN A 475 2.01 1.78 -5.81
N GLY A 476 2.35 0.69 -6.50
CA GLY A 476 2.03 -0.66 -6.06
C GLY A 476 2.85 -1.07 -4.84
N MET A 477 4.17 -0.81 -4.86
CA MET A 477 5.07 -1.25 -3.80
C MET A 477 4.76 -0.62 -2.45
N ARG A 478 4.36 0.66 -2.40
CA ARG A 478 3.99 1.25 -1.11
C ARG A 478 2.76 0.58 -0.51
N SER A 479 1.76 0.25 -1.32
CA SER A 479 0.54 -0.37 -0.83
C SER A 479 0.81 -1.82 -0.42
N TYR A 480 1.65 -2.57 -1.16
CA TYR A 480 2.09 -3.91 -0.75
C TYR A 480 2.88 -3.90 0.56
N MET A 481 3.81 -2.95 0.71
CA MET A 481 4.62 -2.80 1.93
C MET A 481 3.73 -2.45 3.13
N ARG A 482 2.78 -1.52 2.95
CA ARG A 482 1.81 -1.21 4.01
C ARG A 482 0.90 -2.38 4.36
N THR A 483 0.32 -3.07 3.37
CA THR A 483 -0.57 -4.20 3.65
C THR A 483 0.18 -5.33 4.35
N ALA A 484 1.44 -5.60 3.97
CA ALA A 484 2.27 -6.59 4.63
C ALA A 484 2.49 -6.27 6.12
N MET A 485 2.80 -5.02 6.46
CA MET A 485 3.01 -4.60 7.85
C MET A 485 1.72 -4.69 8.68
N VAL A 486 0.62 -4.10 8.18
CA VAL A 486 -0.66 -4.05 8.90
C VAL A 486 -1.22 -5.47 9.11
N CYS A 487 -1.22 -6.29 8.07
CA CYS A 487 -1.70 -7.68 8.19
C CYS A 487 -0.79 -8.52 9.08
N GLY A 488 0.53 -8.33 8.94
CA GLY A 488 1.52 -9.07 9.70
C GLY A 488 1.42 -8.84 11.22
N ILE A 489 1.19 -7.61 11.65
CA ILE A 489 0.97 -7.27 13.08
C ILE A 489 -0.31 -7.93 13.60
N VAL A 490 -1.41 -7.86 12.84
CA VAL A 490 -2.67 -8.47 13.27
C VAL A 490 -2.58 -10.01 13.26
N ALA A 491 -1.87 -10.61 12.30
CA ALA A 491 -1.61 -12.04 12.29
C ALA A 491 -0.75 -12.47 13.50
N GLN A 492 0.29 -11.70 13.85
CA GLN A 492 1.08 -11.94 15.06
C GLN A 492 0.22 -11.79 16.32
N HIS A 493 -0.68 -10.82 16.37
CA HIS A 493 -1.62 -10.68 17.48
C HIS A 493 -2.53 -11.91 17.60
N ILE A 494 -3.10 -12.40 16.50
CA ILE A 494 -3.92 -13.62 16.49
C ILE A 494 -3.13 -14.84 16.99
N ARG A 495 -1.85 -14.96 16.60
CA ARG A 495 -0.94 -15.99 17.12
C ARG A 495 -0.70 -15.85 18.62
N ASN A 496 -0.50 -14.64 19.13
CA ASN A 496 -0.36 -14.36 20.57
C ASN A 496 -1.63 -14.75 21.35
N LEU A 497 -2.81 -14.71 20.73
CA LEU A 497 -4.08 -15.17 21.32
C LEU A 497 -4.25 -16.70 21.29
N GLY A 498 -3.32 -17.44 20.67
CA GLY A 498 -3.33 -18.91 20.61
C GLY A 498 -4.05 -19.50 19.38
N TYR A 499 -4.18 -18.74 18.30
CA TYR A 499 -4.74 -19.22 17.04
C TYR A 499 -3.70 -19.18 15.93
N SER A 500 -3.60 -20.24 15.14
CA SER A 500 -2.77 -20.23 13.94
C SER A 500 -3.23 -19.13 12.98
N ALA A 501 -2.28 -18.34 12.48
CA ALA A 501 -2.51 -17.29 11.51
C ALA A 501 -1.27 -17.06 10.64
N ARG A 502 -1.49 -16.82 9.34
CA ARG A 502 -0.45 -16.48 8.37
C ARG A 502 -0.87 -15.29 7.53
N THR A 503 0.08 -14.39 7.26
CA THR A 503 -0.11 -13.31 6.30
C THR A 503 0.36 -13.75 4.91
N HIS A 504 -0.36 -13.36 3.88
CA HIS A 504 -0.04 -13.59 2.47
C HIS A 504 0.20 -12.24 1.78
N THR A 505 1.36 -12.11 1.16
CA THR A 505 1.84 -10.86 0.55
C THR A 505 2.21 -11.07 -0.92
N VAL A 506 2.68 -10.01 -1.58
CA VAL A 506 3.16 -10.09 -2.97
C VAL A 506 4.44 -10.93 -3.11
N ILE A 507 5.19 -11.15 -2.02
CA ILE A 507 6.45 -11.91 -2.04
C ILE A 507 6.18 -13.40 -1.86
N ASP A 508 5.32 -13.75 -0.90
CA ASP A 508 4.94 -15.13 -0.63
C ASP A 508 3.47 -15.21 -0.19
N GLN A 509 2.73 -16.15 -0.78
CA GLN A 509 1.30 -16.36 -0.60
C GLN A 509 0.90 -17.76 -1.04
N ASP A 510 -0.03 -18.39 -0.32
CA ASP A 510 -0.59 -19.72 -0.67
C ASP A 510 -2.04 -19.63 -1.17
N VAL A 511 -2.59 -18.41 -1.20
CA VAL A 511 -3.98 -18.15 -1.59
C VAL A 511 -4.07 -17.09 -2.68
N LEU A 512 -5.08 -17.22 -3.54
CA LEU A 512 -5.47 -16.24 -4.54
C LEU A 512 -6.31 -15.14 -3.89
N HIS A 513 -5.86 -13.89 -3.97
CA HIS A 513 -6.54 -12.77 -3.28
C HIS A 513 -7.90 -12.41 -3.90
N ILE A 514 -8.04 -12.45 -5.24
CA ILE A 514 -9.27 -12.03 -5.95
C ILE A 514 -10.53 -12.74 -5.44
N PRO A 515 -10.61 -14.08 -5.39
CA PRO A 515 -11.81 -14.77 -4.92
C PRO A 515 -12.14 -14.45 -3.46
N LEU A 516 -11.12 -14.23 -2.61
CA LEU A 516 -11.31 -13.89 -1.20
C LEU A 516 -11.85 -12.48 -1.02
N ILE A 517 -11.32 -11.51 -1.77
CA ILE A 517 -11.80 -10.12 -1.79
C ILE A 517 -13.27 -10.05 -2.27
N LEU A 518 -13.60 -10.85 -3.29
CA LEU A 518 -14.96 -10.95 -3.81
C LEU A 518 -15.93 -11.54 -2.77
N LYS A 519 -15.56 -12.67 -2.16
CA LYS A 519 -16.36 -13.32 -1.12
C LYS A 519 -16.50 -12.49 0.16
N ALA A 520 -15.45 -11.76 0.54
CA ALA A 520 -15.46 -10.82 1.67
C ALA A 520 -16.25 -9.52 1.38
N GLY A 521 -16.82 -9.36 0.18
CA GLY A 521 -17.66 -8.22 -0.17
C GLY A 521 -16.93 -6.89 -0.21
N LEU A 522 -15.68 -6.90 -0.71
CA LEU A 522 -14.86 -5.70 -0.81
C LEU A 522 -14.87 -5.07 -2.21
N GLY A 523 -15.51 -5.70 -3.18
CA GLY A 523 -15.64 -5.19 -4.54
C GLY A 523 -16.29 -6.20 -5.46
N GLU A 524 -16.44 -5.80 -6.72
CA GLU A 524 -16.91 -6.67 -7.82
C GLU A 524 -15.81 -6.81 -8.88
N THR A 525 -15.87 -7.88 -9.67
CA THR A 525 -15.01 -8.03 -10.85
C THR A 525 -15.48 -7.10 -11.97
N GLY A 526 -14.57 -6.27 -12.49
CA GLY A 526 -14.87 -5.34 -13.59
C GLY A 526 -14.27 -5.79 -14.92
N ARG A 527 -14.47 -4.99 -15.98
CA ARG A 527 -13.91 -5.24 -17.32
C ARG A 527 -12.39 -5.39 -17.35
N ILE A 528 -11.67 -4.79 -16.39
CA ILE A 528 -10.21 -4.94 -16.27
C ILE A 528 -9.82 -6.43 -16.13
N GLY A 529 -10.70 -7.25 -15.56
CA GLY A 529 -10.54 -8.69 -15.44
C GLY A 529 -10.01 -9.08 -14.07
N GLU A 530 -8.70 -9.31 -13.97
CA GLU A 530 -8.02 -9.78 -12.74
C GLU A 530 -7.74 -8.65 -11.73
N VAL A 531 -8.67 -7.70 -11.62
CA VAL A 531 -8.63 -6.59 -10.66
C VAL A 531 -10.04 -6.37 -10.13
N ILE A 532 -10.17 -6.37 -8.80
CA ILE A 532 -11.42 -6.03 -8.13
C ILE A 532 -11.61 -4.51 -8.12
N VAL A 533 -12.83 -4.05 -8.40
CA VAL A 533 -13.21 -2.65 -8.29
C VAL A 533 -14.03 -2.47 -7.01
N ASN A 534 -13.57 -1.60 -6.12
CA ASN A 534 -14.32 -1.18 -4.95
C ASN A 534 -15.19 0.06 -5.27
N PRO A 535 -16.41 0.21 -4.70
CA PRO A 535 -17.29 1.34 -4.97
C PRO A 535 -16.76 2.72 -4.52
N PHE A 536 -15.80 2.79 -3.59
CA PHE A 536 -15.29 4.05 -3.05
C PHE A 536 -13.87 4.39 -3.49
N ILE A 537 -13.00 3.40 -3.59
CA ILE A 537 -11.57 3.58 -3.96
C ILE A 537 -11.24 3.01 -5.35
N GLY A 538 -12.24 2.51 -6.07
CA GLY A 538 -12.10 2.02 -7.43
C GLY A 538 -11.19 0.80 -7.54
N PRO A 539 -10.53 0.60 -8.70
CA PRO A 539 -9.57 -0.48 -8.91
C PRO A 539 -8.15 -0.15 -8.41
N SER A 540 -7.93 1.04 -7.85
CA SER A 540 -6.59 1.51 -7.49
C SER A 540 -6.18 1.00 -6.12
N THR A 541 -6.15 -0.31 -5.93
CA THR A 541 -5.88 -0.95 -4.63
C THR A 541 -4.85 -2.06 -4.75
N LYS A 542 -4.16 -2.35 -3.65
CA LYS A 542 -3.41 -3.60 -3.43
C LYS A 542 -3.92 -4.29 -2.19
N SER A 543 -3.65 -5.59 -2.10
CA SER A 543 -4.17 -6.44 -1.04
C SER A 543 -3.13 -7.34 -0.43
N SER A 544 -3.34 -7.63 0.86
CA SER A 544 -2.81 -8.79 1.57
C SER A 544 -3.96 -9.52 2.22
N VAL A 545 -3.75 -10.80 2.52
CA VAL A 545 -4.74 -11.67 3.18
C VAL A 545 -4.12 -12.24 4.45
N ILE A 546 -4.87 -12.27 5.54
CA ILE A 546 -4.54 -13.08 6.71
C ILE A 546 -5.41 -14.34 6.65
N THR A 547 -4.81 -15.52 6.70
CA THR A 547 -5.56 -16.76 6.89
C THR A 547 -5.45 -17.20 8.34
N THR A 548 -6.53 -17.71 8.94
CA THR A 548 -6.55 -18.12 10.36
C THR A 548 -7.65 -19.14 10.69
N ASN A 549 -7.48 -19.82 11.82
CA ASN A 549 -8.51 -20.65 12.48
C ASN A 549 -9.19 -19.96 13.67
N MET A 550 -8.93 -18.67 13.92
CA MET A 550 -9.69 -17.87 14.89
C MET A 550 -11.18 -17.85 14.49
N PRO A 551 -12.14 -18.10 15.40
CA PRO A 551 -13.56 -17.98 15.09
C PRO A 551 -13.90 -16.54 14.67
N LEU A 552 -14.46 -16.39 13.46
CA LEU A 552 -14.83 -15.10 12.88
C LEU A 552 -16.20 -15.19 12.19
N GLU A 553 -16.95 -14.09 12.27
CA GLU A 553 -18.17 -13.83 11.52
C GLU A 553 -17.80 -13.29 10.14
N VAL A 554 -18.35 -13.90 9.09
CA VAL A 554 -18.02 -13.60 7.71
C VAL A 554 -18.90 -12.48 7.15
N ASP A 555 -18.33 -11.71 6.24
CA ASP A 555 -19.07 -10.76 5.41
C ASP A 555 -19.72 -11.48 4.21
N LEU A 556 -20.65 -10.76 3.57
CA LEU A 556 -21.28 -11.20 2.33
C LEU A 556 -20.75 -10.40 1.13
N PRO A 557 -20.72 -11.02 -0.07
CA PRO A 557 -20.49 -10.33 -1.34
C PRO A 557 -21.37 -9.09 -1.51
N ILE A 558 -20.97 -8.18 -2.40
CA ILE A 558 -21.67 -6.92 -2.67
C ILE A 558 -22.18 -6.83 -4.11
N ASP A 559 -23.21 -6.00 -4.30
CA ASP A 559 -23.74 -5.61 -5.61
C ASP A 559 -23.94 -4.09 -5.62
N PHE A 560 -23.07 -3.39 -6.34
CA PHE A 560 -23.18 -1.95 -6.57
C PHE A 560 -23.44 -1.62 -8.05
N GLY A 561 -23.85 -2.63 -8.84
CA GLY A 561 -24.18 -2.49 -10.24
C GLY A 561 -22.98 -2.38 -11.18
N LEU A 562 -21.80 -2.86 -10.77
CA LEU A 562 -20.59 -2.77 -11.59
C LEU A 562 -20.73 -3.54 -12.90
N GLN A 563 -21.39 -4.71 -12.89
CA GLN A 563 -21.56 -5.54 -14.09
C GLN A 563 -22.23 -4.77 -15.23
N ASP A 564 -23.28 -4.02 -14.92
CA ASP A 564 -24.03 -3.19 -15.88
C ASP A 564 -23.19 -1.97 -16.34
N PHE A 565 -22.49 -1.33 -15.40
CA PHE A 565 -21.57 -0.23 -15.72
C PHE A 565 -20.44 -0.66 -16.66
N CYS A 566 -19.74 -1.75 -16.35
CA CYS A 566 -18.64 -2.29 -17.15
C CYS A 566 -19.12 -2.86 -18.49
N SER A 567 -20.36 -3.33 -18.59
CA SER A 567 -20.94 -3.75 -19.88
C SER A 567 -21.06 -2.59 -20.87
N SER A 568 -21.25 -1.37 -20.37
CA SER A 568 -21.34 -0.14 -21.20
C SER A 568 -20.02 0.63 -21.31
N CYS A 569 -19.11 0.49 -20.34
CA CYS A 569 -17.84 1.21 -20.29
C CYS A 569 -16.68 0.39 -20.89
N GLN A 570 -15.93 0.99 -21.81
CA GLN A 570 -14.74 0.37 -22.43
C GLN A 570 -13.45 1.20 -22.20
N LYS A 571 -13.45 2.14 -21.25
CA LYS A 571 -12.34 3.07 -21.04
C LYS A 571 -11.02 2.37 -20.71
N CYS A 572 -11.01 1.42 -19.78
CA CYS A 572 -9.80 0.64 -19.46
C CYS A 572 -9.26 -0.15 -20.66
N ALA A 573 -10.14 -0.71 -21.51
CA ALA A 573 -9.75 -1.43 -22.72
C ALA A 573 -9.11 -0.49 -23.75
N ARG A 574 -9.75 0.65 -24.00
CA ARG A 574 -9.28 1.69 -24.92
C ARG A 574 -7.93 2.29 -24.51
N GLU A 575 -7.70 2.45 -23.20
CA GLU A 575 -6.49 3.08 -22.66
C GLU A 575 -5.34 2.09 -22.42
N CYS A 576 -5.56 0.78 -22.61
CA CYS A 576 -4.55 -0.25 -22.39
C CYS A 576 -3.42 -0.15 -23.44
N PRO A 577 -2.15 0.10 -23.05
CA PRO A 577 -1.06 0.28 -24.01
C PRO A 577 -0.76 -0.94 -24.87
N CYS A 578 -1.05 -2.14 -24.37
CA CYS A 578 -0.81 -3.41 -25.05
C CYS A 578 -2.08 -4.11 -25.53
N LEU A 579 -3.26 -3.45 -25.45
CA LEU A 579 -4.55 -3.99 -25.91
C LEU A 579 -4.88 -5.37 -25.33
N ALA A 580 -4.56 -5.58 -24.04
CA ALA A 580 -4.76 -6.83 -23.32
C ALA A 580 -6.17 -6.99 -22.74
N ILE A 581 -6.89 -5.89 -22.52
CA ILE A 581 -8.22 -5.90 -21.89
C ILE A 581 -9.30 -6.06 -22.98
N PRO A 582 -10.31 -6.92 -22.78
CA PRO A 582 -11.32 -7.20 -23.81
C PRO A 582 -12.29 -6.04 -24.04
N HIS A 583 -12.53 -5.74 -25.31
CA HIS A 583 -13.65 -4.90 -25.74
C HIS A 583 -14.98 -5.69 -25.77
N GLY A 584 -14.93 -7.02 -25.92
CA GLY A 584 -16.08 -7.93 -25.98
C GLY A 584 -16.79 -8.21 -24.64
N GLY A 585 -17.65 -9.23 -24.67
CA GLY A 585 -18.41 -9.70 -23.51
C GLY A 585 -17.58 -10.49 -22.49
N LYS A 586 -18.25 -11.01 -21.47
CA LYS A 586 -17.68 -11.96 -20.50
C LYS A 586 -17.62 -13.37 -21.11
N MET A 587 -16.76 -14.21 -20.55
CA MET A 587 -16.62 -15.62 -20.88
C MET A 587 -16.55 -16.47 -19.62
N MET A 588 -16.80 -17.77 -19.75
CA MET A 588 -16.46 -18.73 -18.72
C MET A 588 -14.99 -19.13 -18.82
N PHE A 589 -14.29 -19.09 -17.69
CA PHE A 589 -12.88 -19.44 -17.57
C PHE A 589 -12.67 -20.19 -16.25
N ASN A 590 -12.14 -21.41 -16.29
CA ASN A 590 -11.89 -22.23 -15.09
C ASN A 590 -13.12 -22.32 -14.15
N GLY A 591 -14.32 -22.49 -14.70
CA GLY A 591 -15.56 -22.60 -13.91
C GLY A 591 -16.16 -21.29 -13.41
N TYR A 592 -15.61 -20.12 -13.75
CA TYR A 592 -16.17 -18.82 -13.35
C TYR A 592 -16.28 -17.81 -14.50
N GLU A 593 -17.20 -16.87 -14.34
CA GLU A 593 -17.47 -15.80 -15.30
C GLU A 593 -16.49 -14.62 -15.13
N ILE A 594 -15.89 -14.15 -16.22
CA ILE A 594 -14.93 -13.03 -16.20
C ILE A 594 -14.83 -12.31 -17.56
N TRP A 595 -14.51 -11.02 -17.53
CA TRP A 595 -13.86 -10.35 -18.68
C TRP A 595 -12.38 -10.73 -18.71
N LYS A 596 -12.02 -11.82 -19.37
CA LYS A 596 -10.65 -12.36 -19.31
C LYS A 596 -9.66 -11.47 -20.09
N PRO A 597 -8.66 -10.85 -19.44
CA PRO A 597 -7.60 -10.14 -20.13
C PRO A 597 -6.54 -11.13 -20.67
N ASP A 598 -5.82 -10.70 -21.70
CA ASP A 598 -4.63 -11.38 -22.20
C ASP A 598 -3.45 -11.11 -21.26
N ILE A 599 -3.31 -11.98 -20.27
CA ILE A 599 -2.29 -11.85 -19.22
C ILE A 599 -0.86 -12.02 -19.76
N ASP A 600 -0.66 -12.72 -20.88
CA ASP A 600 0.65 -12.82 -21.55
C ASP A 600 1.08 -11.45 -22.09
N LYS A 601 0.19 -10.75 -22.81
CA LYS A 601 0.45 -9.36 -23.27
C LYS A 601 0.68 -8.40 -22.09
N CYS A 602 -0.14 -8.49 -21.05
CA CYS A 602 -0.04 -7.61 -19.88
C CYS A 602 1.31 -7.80 -19.16
N SER A 603 1.68 -9.05 -18.86
CA SER A 603 2.92 -9.37 -18.14
C SER A 603 4.15 -9.00 -18.94
N ARG A 604 4.19 -9.30 -20.25
CA ARG A 604 5.29 -8.85 -21.13
C ARG A 604 5.45 -7.33 -21.12
N TYR A 605 4.34 -6.59 -21.23
CA TYR A 605 4.39 -5.13 -21.22
C TYR A 605 4.90 -4.59 -19.88
N ARG A 606 4.39 -5.13 -18.76
CA ARG A 606 4.79 -4.70 -17.42
C ARG A 606 6.26 -4.99 -17.13
N ALA A 607 6.73 -6.20 -17.44
CA ALA A 607 8.11 -6.60 -17.21
C ALA A 607 9.09 -5.80 -18.08
N THR A 608 8.75 -5.57 -19.35
CA THR A 608 9.69 -4.99 -20.34
C THR A 608 9.43 -3.52 -20.67
N ASN A 609 8.70 -2.79 -19.82
CA ASN A 609 8.39 -1.38 -20.05
C ASN A 609 9.67 -0.53 -20.05
N VAL A 610 10.00 0.08 -21.18
CA VAL A 610 11.21 0.91 -21.33
C VAL A 610 10.99 2.39 -21.02
N GLY A 611 9.73 2.84 -20.95
CA GLY A 611 9.36 4.24 -20.70
C GLY A 611 8.92 4.50 -19.25
N GLY A 612 9.21 3.58 -18.34
CA GLY A 612 8.74 3.59 -16.96
C GLY A 612 8.96 2.23 -16.30
N THR A 613 8.31 2.01 -15.16
CA THR A 613 8.36 0.74 -14.42
C THR A 613 6.97 0.16 -14.23
N MET A 614 6.79 -1.10 -14.64
CA MET A 614 5.49 -1.78 -14.62
C MET A 614 4.40 -1.01 -15.39
N CYS A 615 3.12 -1.23 -15.05
CA CYS A 615 1.96 -0.53 -15.60
C CYS A 615 0.76 -0.73 -14.66
N GLY A 616 -0.03 0.32 -14.50
CA GLY A 616 -1.30 0.42 -13.80
C GLY A 616 -2.27 1.38 -14.50
N ARG A 617 -2.10 1.64 -15.80
CA ARG A 617 -2.91 2.63 -16.54
C ARG A 617 -4.41 2.31 -16.55
N CYS A 618 -4.77 1.03 -16.50
CA CYS A 618 -6.16 0.60 -16.40
C CYS A 618 -6.84 1.05 -15.09
N THR A 619 -6.08 1.15 -13.99
CA THR A 619 -6.63 1.64 -12.71
C THR A 619 -6.75 3.15 -12.71
N LYS A 620 -5.75 3.86 -13.25
CA LYS A 620 -5.75 5.33 -13.41
C LYS A 620 -7.00 5.83 -14.14
N THR A 621 -7.30 5.21 -15.28
CA THR A 621 -8.30 5.70 -16.24
C THR A 621 -9.71 5.23 -15.94
N CYS A 622 -9.89 4.35 -14.95
CA CYS A 622 -11.21 3.85 -14.58
C CYS A 622 -12.07 4.98 -13.99
N PRO A 623 -13.34 5.16 -14.42
CA PRO A 623 -14.23 6.17 -13.85
C PRO A 623 -14.51 6.02 -12.34
N TRP A 624 -14.19 4.86 -11.76
CA TRP A 624 -14.32 4.60 -10.32
C TRP A 624 -13.08 5.01 -9.51
N ASN A 625 -11.99 5.41 -10.16
CA ASN A 625 -10.81 5.96 -9.49
C ASN A 625 -11.03 7.45 -9.20
N LEU A 626 -11.69 7.74 -8.08
CA LEU A 626 -12.15 9.09 -7.70
C LEU A 626 -11.28 9.70 -6.60
N GLU A 627 -11.35 11.02 -6.46
CA GLU A 627 -10.65 11.76 -5.41
C GLU A 627 -11.32 11.57 -4.02
N GLY A 628 -12.64 11.39 -3.99
CA GLY A 628 -13.45 11.36 -2.77
C GLY A 628 -13.99 12.74 -2.36
N VAL A 629 -14.15 13.68 -3.31
CA VAL A 629 -14.72 15.01 -3.04
C VAL A 629 -16.24 15.01 -3.07
N LEU A 630 -16.87 15.97 -2.37
CA LEU A 630 -18.33 16.12 -2.35
C LEU A 630 -18.96 16.18 -3.75
N ALA A 631 -18.27 16.82 -4.71
CA ALA A 631 -18.75 16.95 -6.09
C ALA A 631 -18.87 15.62 -6.85
N GLU A 632 -18.18 14.55 -6.40
CA GLU A 632 -18.25 13.22 -7.01
C GLU A 632 -19.39 12.36 -6.43
N ARG A 633 -20.03 12.77 -5.33
CA ARG A 633 -21.13 12.00 -4.73
C ARG A 633 -22.33 11.79 -5.64
N PRO A 634 -22.80 12.80 -6.42
CA PRO A 634 -23.89 12.57 -7.36
C PRO A 634 -23.52 11.52 -8.41
N PHE A 635 -22.27 11.52 -8.90
CA PHE A 635 -21.75 10.49 -9.80
C PHE A 635 -21.84 9.11 -9.13
N LEU A 636 -21.20 8.92 -7.97
CA LEU A 636 -21.20 7.64 -7.25
C LEU A 636 -22.62 7.15 -6.95
N TRP A 637 -23.46 8.01 -6.39
CA TRP A 637 -24.82 7.66 -6.03
C TRP A 637 -25.64 7.27 -7.26
N SER A 638 -25.52 8.01 -8.37
CA SER A 638 -26.24 7.67 -9.61
C SER A 638 -25.73 6.38 -10.25
N ALA A 639 -24.41 6.16 -10.28
CA ALA A 639 -23.80 4.95 -10.82
C ALA A 639 -24.27 3.69 -10.06
N ILE A 640 -24.41 3.80 -8.73
CA ILE A 640 -24.86 2.71 -7.86
C ILE A 640 -26.37 2.51 -7.96
N ASN A 641 -27.17 3.57 -7.83
CA ASN A 641 -28.62 3.47 -7.59
C ASN A 641 -29.49 3.62 -8.84
N LEU A 642 -28.98 4.18 -9.94
CA LEU A 642 -29.77 4.49 -11.13
C LEU A 642 -29.22 3.77 -12.37
N PRO A 643 -29.67 2.53 -12.66
CA PRO A 643 -29.14 1.72 -13.76
C PRO A 643 -29.14 2.42 -15.13
N PHE A 644 -30.19 3.19 -15.44
CA PHE A 644 -30.29 3.94 -16.70
C PHE A 644 -29.15 4.96 -16.90
N THR A 645 -28.44 5.36 -15.84
CA THR A 645 -27.33 6.32 -15.92
C THR A 645 -26.01 5.72 -16.40
N ARG A 646 -25.83 4.42 -16.19
CA ARG A 646 -24.55 3.70 -16.41
C ARG A 646 -24.11 3.66 -17.87
N LYS A 647 -25.02 3.90 -18.82
CA LYS A 647 -24.71 4.01 -20.27
C LYS A 647 -24.07 5.34 -20.67
N TRP A 648 -24.35 6.43 -19.95
CA TRP A 648 -23.87 7.77 -20.32
C TRP A 648 -22.85 8.34 -19.34
N LEU A 649 -22.80 7.86 -18.10
CA LEU A 649 -21.76 8.22 -17.13
C LEU A 649 -20.32 8.02 -17.65
N PRO A 650 -19.97 6.92 -18.35
CA PRO A 650 -18.64 6.79 -18.95
C PRO A 650 -18.34 7.86 -20.01
N LYS A 651 -19.35 8.29 -20.77
CA LYS A 651 -19.20 9.36 -21.76
C LYS A 651 -19.01 10.72 -21.10
N LEU A 652 -19.70 10.96 -19.99
CA LEU A 652 -19.51 12.15 -19.17
C LEU A 652 -18.11 12.20 -18.57
N ASP A 653 -17.61 11.08 -18.05
CA ASP A 653 -16.25 10.94 -17.51
C ASP A 653 -15.18 11.28 -18.56
N ASP A 654 -15.34 10.79 -19.80
CA ASP A 654 -14.49 11.17 -20.93
C ASP A 654 -14.60 12.66 -21.30
N LYS A 655 -15.82 13.24 -21.27
CA LYS A 655 -16.03 14.66 -21.59
C LYS A 655 -15.40 15.60 -20.56
N ILE A 656 -15.36 15.19 -19.28
CA ILE A 656 -14.73 15.95 -18.19
C ILE A 656 -13.20 15.84 -18.24
N GLY A 657 -12.65 14.83 -18.93
CA GLY A 657 -11.20 14.60 -19.01
C GLY A 657 -10.64 13.87 -17.80
N ASN A 658 -11.48 13.14 -17.05
CA ASN A 658 -10.99 12.31 -15.95
C ASN A 658 -10.01 11.25 -16.48
N GLY A 659 -8.86 11.11 -15.80
CA GLY A 659 -7.77 10.23 -16.25
C GLY A 659 -6.72 10.89 -17.15
N GLU A 660 -6.84 12.19 -17.44
CA GLU A 660 -5.72 12.97 -17.98
C GLU A 660 -4.54 13.04 -17.01
N ILE A 661 -3.37 13.45 -17.52
CA ILE A 661 -2.20 13.73 -16.69
C ILE A 661 -2.36 15.13 -16.10
N ASN A 662 -2.29 15.23 -14.78
CA ASN A 662 -2.23 16.51 -14.09
C ASN A 662 -0.78 16.87 -13.73
N PRO A 663 -0.12 17.80 -14.45
CA PRO A 663 1.30 18.10 -14.21
C PRO A 663 1.59 18.64 -12.81
N VAL A 664 0.61 19.27 -12.14
CA VAL A 664 0.76 19.76 -10.75
C VAL A 664 1.08 18.61 -9.79
N LYS A 665 0.66 17.39 -10.14
CA LYS A 665 0.82 16.20 -9.31
C LYS A 665 2.06 15.37 -9.63
N LYS A 666 2.82 15.73 -10.67
CA LYS A 666 4.10 15.08 -10.98
C LYS A 666 5.18 15.64 -10.05
N TRP A 667 5.52 14.90 -9.00
CA TRP A 667 6.51 15.29 -7.98
C TRP A 667 7.80 14.47 -8.03
N TRP A 668 7.81 13.35 -8.74
CA TRP A 668 8.94 12.42 -8.77
C TRP A 668 9.92 12.76 -9.89
N TRP A 669 11.16 12.31 -9.71
CA TRP A 669 12.19 12.34 -10.73
C TRP A 669 12.11 11.10 -11.61
N ASP A 670 12.33 11.28 -12.91
CA ASP A 670 12.34 10.20 -13.90
C ASP A 670 13.71 9.49 -13.86
N LEU A 671 13.91 8.64 -12.84
CA LEU A 671 15.15 7.89 -12.60
C LEU A 671 14.99 6.40 -12.97
N ASP A 672 16.06 5.82 -13.48
CA ASP A 672 16.22 4.40 -13.78
C ASP A 672 17.43 3.82 -13.05
N THR A 673 17.48 2.50 -12.90
CA THR A 673 18.64 1.76 -12.39
C THR A 673 19.16 0.84 -13.50
N ASP A 674 20.41 1.02 -13.90
CA ASP A 674 21.03 0.24 -14.98
C ASP A 674 21.43 -1.19 -14.56
N GLU A 675 22.11 -1.93 -15.43
CA GLU A 675 22.53 -3.32 -15.15
C GLU A 675 23.62 -3.42 -14.09
N ASP A 676 24.42 -2.37 -13.93
CA ASP A 676 25.48 -2.26 -12.94
C ASP A 676 24.98 -1.68 -11.60
N ASN A 677 23.65 -1.58 -11.42
CA ASN A 677 22.96 -0.98 -10.29
C ASN A 677 23.26 0.52 -10.07
N ASN A 678 23.71 1.24 -11.10
CA ASN A 678 23.83 2.69 -11.02
C ASN A 678 22.49 3.36 -11.31
N ILE A 679 22.19 4.42 -10.56
CA ILE A 679 21.03 5.26 -10.85
C ILE A 679 21.40 6.24 -11.96
N ILE A 680 20.57 6.26 -13.00
CA ILE A 680 20.70 7.12 -14.18
C ILE A 680 19.37 7.84 -14.47
N LEU A 681 19.40 8.82 -15.37
CA LEU A 681 18.17 9.41 -15.88
C LEU A 681 17.44 8.41 -16.80
N GLY A 682 16.11 8.36 -16.68
CA GLY A 682 15.29 7.54 -17.56
C GLY A 682 15.45 7.97 -19.02
N ALA A 683 15.91 7.05 -19.88
CA ALA A 683 16.15 7.34 -21.30
C ALA A 683 14.88 7.76 -22.06
N ARG A 684 13.71 7.32 -21.59
CA ARG A 684 12.39 7.65 -22.11
C ARG A 684 11.38 7.69 -20.96
N THR A 685 10.41 8.59 -21.04
CA THR A 685 9.27 8.61 -20.12
C THR A 685 7.97 8.50 -20.91
N ASN A 686 7.09 7.58 -20.51
CA ASN A 686 5.72 7.51 -21.04
C ASN A 686 4.89 8.69 -20.50
N ALA A 687 4.24 9.44 -21.39
CA ALA A 687 3.33 10.53 -21.04
C ALA A 687 2.08 10.44 -21.92
N ARG A 688 1.17 9.52 -21.58
CA ARG A 688 0.01 9.18 -22.41
C ARG A 688 -1.23 9.99 -21.99
N GLY A 689 -1.65 10.93 -22.84
CA GLY A 689 -2.99 11.55 -22.76
C GLY A 689 -4.11 10.53 -22.99
N LEU A 690 -5.37 10.95 -22.81
CA LEU A 690 -6.53 10.10 -23.09
C LEU A 690 -6.64 9.80 -24.60
N SER A 691 -7.04 8.57 -24.92
CA SER A 691 -7.31 8.14 -26.29
C SER A 691 -8.80 8.29 -26.58
N PHE A 692 -9.18 9.07 -27.59
CA PHE A 692 -10.57 9.19 -28.05
C PHE A 692 -10.83 8.39 -29.34
N ARG A 693 -9.99 7.40 -29.63
CA ARG A 693 -10.16 6.53 -30.81
C ARG A 693 -11.42 5.68 -30.66
N ALA A 694 -12.02 5.34 -31.81
CA ALA A 694 -13.12 4.37 -31.85
C ALA A 694 -12.69 3.05 -31.18
N PRO A 695 -13.56 2.41 -30.38
CA PRO A 695 -13.27 1.10 -29.83
C PRO A 695 -12.90 0.10 -30.91
N ILE A 696 -11.96 -0.81 -30.59
CA ILE A 696 -11.65 -1.92 -31.47
C ILE A 696 -12.87 -2.82 -31.56
N ASP A 697 -13.20 -3.22 -32.79
CA ASP A 697 -14.21 -4.25 -33.06
C ASP A 697 -13.84 -5.53 -32.29
N PRO A 698 -14.67 -6.01 -31.33
CA PRO A 698 -14.36 -7.18 -30.52
C PRO A 698 -13.98 -8.41 -31.34
N GLU A 699 -14.59 -8.61 -32.51
CA GLU A 699 -14.30 -9.75 -33.40
C GLU A 699 -12.90 -9.68 -34.02
N LYS A 700 -12.34 -8.47 -34.13
CA LYS A 700 -10.99 -8.22 -34.66
C LYS A 700 -9.93 -8.19 -33.55
N GLN A 701 -10.33 -8.16 -32.28
CA GLN A 701 -9.40 -8.15 -31.16
C GLN A 701 -8.88 -9.56 -30.90
N VAL A 702 -7.59 -9.79 -31.16
CA VAL A 702 -6.95 -11.09 -30.87
C VAL A 702 -6.45 -11.11 -29.42
N LEU A 703 -7.06 -11.97 -28.60
CA LEU A 703 -6.68 -12.22 -27.21
C LEU A 703 -6.34 -13.70 -27.00
N ALA A 704 -5.59 -13.99 -25.94
CA ALA A 704 -5.22 -15.34 -25.53
C ALA A 704 -5.56 -15.57 -24.05
N CYS A 705 -5.96 -16.78 -23.69
CA CYS A 705 -6.16 -17.19 -22.30
C CYS A 705 -5.55 -18.57 -22.04
N TYR A 706 -5.18 -18.81 -20.78
CA TYR A 706 -4.45 -20.01 -20.34
C TYR A 706 -5.17 -20.64 -19.14
N PRO A 707 -6.18 -21.50 -19.38
CA PRO A 707 -6.92 -22.22 -18.33
C PRO A 707 -6.00 -23.17 -17.54
N ALA A 708 -6.52 -23.74 -16.45
CA ALA A 708 -5.73 -24.61 -15.56
C ALA A 708 -5.12 -25.83 -16.26
N GLU A 709 -5.83 -26.40 -17.23
CA GLU A 709 -5.33 -27.51 -18.06
C GLU A 709 -4.12 -27.14 -18.94
N ASP A 710 -3.87 -25.84 -19.13
CA ASP A 710 -2.71 -25.31 -19.85
C ASP A 710 -1.65 -24.77 -18.87
N ALA A 711 -1.80 -25.00 -17.56
CA ALA A 711 -0.81 -24.63 -16.57
C ALA A 711 0.45 -25.51 -16.71
N PRO A 712 1.65 -24.93 -16.53
CA PRO A 712 2.87 -25.72 -16.44
C PRO A 712 2.76 -26.72 -15.27
N PRO A 713 3.36 -27.91 -15.39
CA PRO A 713 3.58 -28.80 -14.25
C PRO A 713 4.27 -28.05 -13.09
N PRO A 714 4.09 -28.47 -11.84
CA PRO A 714 4.73 -27.87 -10.66
C PRO A 714 6.24 -28.22 -10.59
N GLU A 715 6.97 -28.01 -11.68
CA GLU A 715 8.41 -28.17 -11.79
C GLU A 715 9.08 -26.78 -11.72
N LYS A 716 9.97 -26.60 -10.74
CA LYS A 716 10.57 -25.30 -10.38
C LYS A 716 11.36 -24.64 -11.52
N ASP A 717 12.40 -25.31 -12.02
CA ASP A 717 13.42 -24.68 -12.89
C ASP A 717 13.28 -25.02 -14.38
N LYS A 718 12.21 -25.70 -14.75
CA LYS A 718 12.00 -26.13 -16.13
C LYS A 718 11.19 -25.11 -16.90
N VAL A 719 11.69 -24.78 -18.09
CA VAL A 719 11.05 -23.84 -19.02
C VAL A 719 9.90 -24.54 -19.74
N PHE A 720 8.71 -23.95 -19.67
CA PHE A 720 7.52 -24.36 -20.40
C PHE A 720 7.00 -23.15 -21.20
N PRO A 721 7.49 -22.93 -22.43
CA PRO A 721 7.11 -21.77 -23.22
C PRO A 721 5.60 -21.62 -23.37
N VAL A 722 5.11 -20.39 -23.28
CA VAL A 722 3.69 -20.10 -23.46
C VAL A 722 3.28 -20.37 -24.92
N ASP A 723 2.39 -21.34 -25.13
CA ASP A 723 1.79 -21.59 -26.45
C ASP A 723 0.69 -20.55 -26.72
N ARG A 724 1.11 -19.43 -27.31
CA ARG A 724 0.21 -18.33 -27.64
C ARG A 724 -0.83 -18.69 -28.70
N LYS A 725 -0.51 -19.57 -29.65
CA LYS A 725 -1.46 -19.99 -30.70
C LYS A 725 -2.60 -20.77 -30.07
N LYS A 726 -2.28 -21.75 -29.23
CA LYS A 726 -3.27 -22.50 -28.44
C LYS A 726 -4.08 -21.55 -27.55
N GLY A 727 -3.43 -20.60 -26.88
CA GLY A 727 -4.12 -19.61 -26.05
C GLY A 727 -5.15 -18.76 -26.80
N ILE A 728 -4.87 -18.41 -28.07
CA ILE A 728 -5.84 -17.69 -28.94
C ILE A 728 -7.01 -18.60 -29.30
N GLU A 729 -6.74 -19.84 -29.70
CA GLU A 729 -7.79 -20.83 -30.03
C GLU A 729 -8.70 -21.10 -28.82
N ARG A 730 -8.14 -21.17 -27.61
CA ARG A 730 -8.89 -21.28 -26.35
C ARG A 730 -9.82 -20.09 -26.13
N TYR A 731 -9.31 -18.88 -26.35
CA TYR A 731 -10.09 -17.65 -26.16
C TYR A 731 -11.29 -17.62 -27.12
N GLN A 732 -11.07 -18.00 -28.39
CA GLN A 732 -12.11 -18.01 -29.41
C GLN A 732 -13.18 -19.08 -29.17
N ARG A 733 -12.82 -20.21 -28.55
CA ARG A 733 -13.73 -21.31 -28.23
C ARG A 733 -14.38 -21.19 -26.85
N ALA A 734 -14.05 -20.14 -26.09
CA ALA A 734 -14.59 -19.97 -24.76
C ALA A 734 -16.10 -19.75 -24.79
N GLU A 735 -16.81 -20.52 -23.99
CA GLU A 735 -18.25 -20.45 -23.83
C GLU A 735 -18.65 -19.13 -23.15
N SER A 736 -19.73 -18.51 -23.61
CA SER A 736 -20.33 -17.37 -22.93
C SER A 736 -21.04 -17.82 -21.64
N PRO A 737 -21.21 -16.93 -20.64
CA PRO A 737 -21.96 -17.28 -19.42
C PRO A 737 -23.40 -17.75 -19.67
N ASP A 738 -24.06 -17.21 -20.71
CA ASP A 738 -25.43 -17.62 -21.07
C ASP A 738 -25.48 -19.03 -21.66
N GLU A 739 -24.56 -19.37 -22.58
CA GLU A 739 -24.42 -20.71 -23.13
C GLU A 739 -24.12 -21.74 -22.03
N TYR A 740 -23.21 -21.41 -21.12
CA TYR A 740 -22.88 -22.26 -19.97
C TYR A 740 -24.08 -22.53 -19.08
N ARG A 741 -24.91 -21.51 -18.80
CA ARG A 741 -26.15 -21.67 -18.02
C ARG A 741 -27.12 -22.63 -18.71
N VAL A 742 -27.34 -22.48 -20.01
CA VAL A 742 -28.21 -23.38 -20.78
C VAL A 742 -27.69 -24.82 -20.78
N ARG A 743 -26.37 -25.00 -20.95
CA ARG A 743 -25.73 -26.32 -20.90
C ARG A 743 -25.88 -26.97 -19.53
N LYS A 744 -25.59 -26.24 -18.44
CA LYS A 744 -25.71 -26.76 -17.07
C LYS A 744 -27.15 -27.16 -16.72
N MET A 745 -28.14 -26.32 -17.05
CA MET A 745 -29.55 -26.64 -16.84
C MET A 745 -30.02 -27.87 -17.64
N SER A 746 -29.34 -28.22 -18.73
CA SER A 746 -29.66 -29.42 -19.51
C SER A 746 -29.09 -30.69 -18.88
N ILE A 747 -27.93 -30.59 -18.22
CA ILE A 747 -27.29 -31.68 -17.47
C ILE A 747 -28.11 -31.98 -16.21
N ASP A 748 -28.44 -30.94 -15.43
CA ASP A 748 -29.22 -31.05 -14.18
C ASP A 748 -30.66 -31.59 -14.37
N ARG A 749 -31.14 -31.68 -15.62
CA ARG A 749 -32.46 -32.27 -15.97
C ARG A 749 -32.36 -33.73 -16.41
N GLN A 750 -31.16 -34.22 -16.71
CA GLN A 750 -30.90 -35.60 -17.12
C GLN A 750 -30.50 -36.47 -15.93
N ASP A 751 -29.94 -35.86 -14.88
CA ASP A 751 -29.73 -36.43 -13.55
C ASP A 751 -30.98 -36.25 -12.67
#